data_AF-A0A257EW98-F1
#
_entry.id   AF-A0A257EW98-F1
#
_cell.length_a   1.000
_cell.length_b   1.000
_cell.length_c   1.000
_cell.angle_alpha   90.00
_cell.angle_beta   90.00
_cell.angle_gamma   90.00
#
_symmetry.space_group_name_H-M   'P 1'
#
loop_
_entity.id
_entity.type
_entity.pdbx_description
1 polymer ?
#
loop_
_entity_poly.entity_id
_entity_poly.type
_entity_poly.pdbx_seq_one_letter_code
_entity_poly.pdbx_strand_id
1 'polypeptide(L)'
;MNKAITDGLVLMPPPFAAGLNLWSREDGLPGQGSYAGQPNAAFVAADQDFAGCLEVQKALSVQKLRCFQQIPYLPGMYLRVTARVKAVSGALPSVRIAGYAALTNGSNVATVAQTGPVVQLTGYGTVFTVTAIIGSGNRGGVNMVWGTTPAYCHLGLDLLGANGGVVRIDDIVVEDVTEVFHRDMMDWVDIRDYGARGDGSTDDTAAFLAADAAAVASGRELIVSDGDYVVTNHLTLNARVRFEGTLIMAESLRLICTRNYDLDTYIDAFGSESAGFRKALQALFYFSDHVVLDLKGRRVDLTGPVDVAALAGLTTFTNRRMVTNGQLNAVGGPAWDTTSVISVATYATNNPNRLTGVSNVANIAVGSRVSGSGVGREVYVTARNIGAGTLDLSSPLFGAAGTRTFAFDRYRYLLDFSGFDNLARFEVEGIEFGCNGTASGVMLARGGLIFQLENCVFNRPRDRGVTSIGTGCAGMFVDRCQFWSNEQPVPAQNRTTIALNVNTNDTKIRDNRVVRFAHFAIMAGTGHMFIGNHFFQGDDQEVGPRRAGIVFTSTHARSLVTGNYIDNCFIEWSNEHDASPAFDSGFSFSGLTIGNNIFMATGVGTSFRWLVITPRGPGHFLNGVSIANNAFRTVGGAVDRVDGIDATFATLDFGRFRNVTFEGNTYHGVTQATVNPLVIEHNQGTAADVWVVDTAGFMPFGSWARNVTAVVPENAINNTANVAQYAMPWAQVEQGPTRTFVNLRWPTAVRGRVNATIRCDNPI
;
A
#
# COMPACT_ATOMS: atom_id res chain seq x y z
N MET A 1 -11.15 -41.51 9.52
CA MET A 1 -10.52 -42.84 9.38
C MET A 1 -11.06 -43.76 10.47
N ASN A 2 -11.34 -45.03 10.19
CA ASN A 2 -11.70 -46.03 11.20
C ASN A 2 -10.43 -46.40 12.00
N LYS A 3 -10.36 -45.99 13.27
CA LYS A 3 -9.18 -46.17 14.14
C LYS A 3 -8.91 -47.64 14.46
N ALA A 4 -9.93 -48.49 14.44
CA ALA A 4 -9.71 -49.94 14.60
C ALA A 4 -8.82 -50.52 13.49
N ILE A 5 -9.01 -50.03 12.26
CA ILE A 5 -8.24 -50.45 11.09
C ILE A 5 -6.85 -49.78 11.11
N THR A 6 -6.78 -48.49 11.41
CA THR A 6 -5.53 -47.73 11.38
C THR A 6 -4.55 -48.15 12.48
N ASP A 7 -5.06 -48.43 13.68
CA ASP A 7 -4.24 -48.70 14.87
C ASP A 7 -4.22 -50.19 15.25
N GLY A 8 -4.85 -51.06 14.45
CA GLY A 8 -4.86 -52.52 14.65
C GLY A 8 -5.59 -52.97 15.93
N LEU A 9 -6.65 -52.27 16.34
CA LEU A 9 -7.33 -52.51 17.62
C LEU A 9 -8.29 -53.71 17.55
N VAL A 10 -8.19 -54.60 18.53
CA VAL A 10 -9.13 -55.73 18.67
C VAL A 10 -10.35 -55.30 19.47
N LEU A 11 -11.39 -54.86 18.76
CA LEU A 11 -12.62 -54.35 19.37
C LEU A 11 -13.69 -55.42 19.60
N MET A 12 -13.76 -56.42 18.72
CA MET A 12 -14.80 -57.43 18.74
C MET A 12 -14.64 -58.36 19.96
N PRO A 13 -15.68 -58.52 20.81
CA PRO A 13 -15.70 -59.55 21.85
C PRO A 13 -15.65 -60.97 21.25
N PRO A 14 -15.15 -61.98 21.99
CA PRO A 14 -15.18 -63.37 21.55
C PRO A 14 -16.63 -63.87 21.46
N PRO A 15 -16.99 -64.66 20.43
CA PRO A 15 -18.33 -65.24 20.34
C PRO A 15 -18.60 -66.17 21.52
N PHE A 16 -19.86 -66.37 21.91
CA PHE A 16 -20.24 -67.28 22.99
C PHE A 16 -19.81 -68.72 22.73
N ALA A 17 -19.70 -69.12 21.46
CA ALA A 17 -19.17 -70.41 21.04
C ALA A 17 -17.72 -70.67 21.45
N ALA A 18 -16.93 -69.61 21.72
CA ALA A 18 -15.56 -69.70 22.22
C ALA A 18 -15.49 -70.06 23.72
N GLY A 19 -16.63 -70.04 24.43
CA GLY A 19 -16.75 -70.48 25.81
C GLY A 19 -17.31 -69.41 26.75
N LEU A 20 -18.26 -69.82 27.60
CA LEU A 20 -18.88 -68.92 28.60
C LEU A 20 -17.93 -68.51 29.74
N ASN A 21 -16.73 -69.11 29.82
CA ASN A 21 -15.67 -68.66 30.73
C ASN A 21 -15.11 -67.28 30.34
N LEU A 22 -15.31 -66.84 29.09
CA LEU A 22 -14.89 -65.51 28.58
C LEU A 22 -15.91 -64.40 28.87
N TRP A 23 -17.04 -64.76 29.50
CA TRP A 23 -18.13 -63.85 29.81
C TRP A 23 -18.37 -63.80 31.32
N SER A 24 -18.24 -62.61 31.88
CA SER A 24 -18.43 -62.31 33.29
C SER A 24 -19.90 -62.07 33.62
N ARG A 25 -20.32 -62.58 34.78
CA ARG A 25 -21.62 -62.25 35.41
C ARG A 25 -21.55 -61.00 36.29
N GLU A 26 -20.42 -60.30 36.28
CA GLU A 26 -20.14 -59.07 37.03
C GLU A 26 -19.67 -57.96 36.08
N ASP A 27 -18.53 -57.30 36.32
CA ASP A 27 -18.05 -56.15 35.56
C ASP A 27 -16.98 -56.51 34.50
N GLY A 28 -16.57 -57.77 34.40
CA GLY A 28 -15.55 -58.23 33.44
C GLY A 28 -14.11 -58.15 33.95
N LEU A 29 -13.90 -57.87 35.24
CA LEU A 29 -12.56 -57.72 35.82
C LEU A 29 -11.92 -59.07 36.15
N PRO A 30 -10.58 -59.20 36.10
CA PRO A 30 -9.88 -60.41 36.51
C PRO A 30 -10.29 -60.90 37.91
N GLY A 31 -10.59 -62.20 38.02
CA GLY A 31 -11.01 -62.84 39.28
C GLY A 31 -12.52 -62.80 39.57
N GLN A 32 -13.32 -62.08 38.78
CA GLN A 32 -14.77 -62.08 38.90
C GLN A 32 -15.42 -63.36 38.34
N GLY A 33 -16.63 -63.67 38.80
CA GLY A 33 -17.34 -64.88 38.35
C GLY A 33 -17.64 -64.88 36.86
N SER A 34 -17.46 -66.03 36.20
CA SER A 34 -17.85 -66.25 34.80
C SER A 34 -19.19 -66.98 34.67
N TYR A 35 -19.74 -67.02 33.46
CA TYR A 35 -20.94 -67.79 33.12
C TYR A 35 -20.65 -69.29 32.90
N ALA A 36 -19.39 -69.73 32.93
CA ALA A 36 -19.05 -71.14 32.83
C ALA A 36 -19.60 -71.95 34.02
N GLY A 37 -20.29 -73.05 33.72
CA GLY A 37 -20.82 -73.98 34.72
C GLY A 37 -21.94 -73.41 35.61
N GLN A 38 -22.51 -72.24 35.26
CA GLN A 38 -23.61 -71.66 36.02
C GLN A 38 -24.91 -72.40 35.72
N PRO A 39 -25.70 -72.80 36.74
CA PRO A 39 -26.91 -73.59 36.54
C PRO A 39 -28.01 -72.82 35.79
N ASN A 40 -27.91 -71.48 35.74
CA ASN A 40 -28.87 -70.61 35.07
C ASN A 40 -28.39 -70.11 33.70
N ALA A 41 -27.31 -70.66 33.13
CA ALA A 41 -26.79 -70.26 31.83
C ALA A 41 -26.27 -71.44 31.02
N ALA A 42 -26.53 -71.44 29.71
CA ALA A 42 -26.05 -72.47 28.78
C ALA A 42 -25.72 -71.87 27.41
N PHE A 43 -24.72 -72.44 26.73
CA PHE A 43 -24.50 -72.16 25.32
C PHE A 43 -25.45 -73.03 24.48
N VAL A 44 -26.22 -72.39 23.61
CA VAL A 44 -27.12 -73.04 22.66
C VAL A 44 -26.48 -72.99 21.29
N ALA A 45 -26.07 -74.15 20.77
CA ALA A 45 -25.26 -74.26 19.56
C ALA A 45 -26.05 -74.03 18.24
N ALA A 46 -27.37 -74.16 18.27
CA ALA A 46 -28.22 -74.11 17.08
C ALA A 46 -29.58 -73.47 17.37
N ASP A 47 -29.58 -72.19 17.72
CA ASP A 47 -30.76 -71.35 17.77
C ASP A 47 -31.18 -70.90 16.36
N GLN A 48 -32.49 -70.87 16.10
CA GLN A 48 -33.05 -70.54 14.78
C GLN A 48 -32.72 -69.11 14.30
N ASP A 49 -32.52 -68.15 15.22
CA ASP A 49 -32.26 -66.75 14.89
C ASP A 49 -30.78 -66.36 15.04
N PHE A 50 -30.07 -67.02 15.96
CA PHE A 50 -28.70 -66.64 16.36
C PHE A 50 -27.61 -67.67 16.03
N ALA A 51 -27.97 -68.86 15.55
CA ALA A 51 -27.06 -70.01 15.50
C ALA A 51 -26.45 -70.32 16.89
N GLY A 52 -25.23 -69.87 17.19
CA GLY A 52 -24.61 -70.02 18.50
C GLY A 52 -24.95 -68.86 19.43
N CYS A 53 -25.63 -69.09 20.56
CA CYS A 53 -26.01 -68.01 21.48
C CYS A 53 -25.94 -68.41 22.95
N LEU A 54 -25.94 -67.40 23.84
CA LEU A 54 -26.07 -67.59 25.29
C LEU A 54 -27.55 -67.64 25.67
N GLU A 55 -28.01 -68.73 26.26
CA GLU A 55 -29.28 -68.78 27.00
C GLU A 55 -29.02 -68.53 28.49
N VAL A 56 -29.74 -67.60 29.09
CA VAL A 56 -29.62 -67.27 30.51
C VAL A 56 -30.98 -67.06 31.15
N GLN A 57 -31.21 -67.69 32.30
CA GLN A 57 -32.32 -67.38 33.17
C GLN A 57 -31.92 -66.26 34.14
N LYS A 58 -32.62 -65.13 34.07
CA LYS A 58 -32.40 -63.97 34.93
C LYS A 58 -32.73 -64.31 36.39
N ALA A 59 -31.76 -64.15 37.28
CA ALA A 59 -31.89 -64.47 38.71
C ALA A 59 -31.60 -63.29 39.65
N LEU A 60 -31.04 -62.19 39.15
CA LEU A 60 -30.65 -61.01 39.91
C LEU A 60 -31.44 -59.78 39.47
N SER A 61 -31.64 -58.80 40.36
CA SER A 61 -32.31 -57.52 40.03
C SER A 61 -31.68 -56.82 38.81
N VAL A 62 -30.35 -56.80 38.75
CA VAL A 62 -29.55 -56.49 37.57
C VAL A 62 -28.67 -57.70 37.27
N GLN A 63 -28.96 -58.43 36.19
CA GLN A 63 -28.13 -59.53 35.73
C GLN A 63 -27.13 -58.96 34.72
N LYS A 64 -25.86 -58.85 35.11
CA LYS A 64 -24.80 -58.30 34.26
C LYS A 64 -24.24 -59.37 33.32
N LEU A 65 -23.90 -58.96 32.11
CA LEU A 65 -23.12 -59.73 31.15
C LEU A 65 -22.02 -58.81 30.60
N ARG A 66 -20.76 -59.14 30.86
CA ARG A 66 -19.60 -58.38 30.37
C ARG A 66 -18.56 -59.31 29.77
N CYS A 67 -17.88 -58.88 28.73
CA CYS A 67 -16.73 -59.62 28.21
C CYS A 67 -15.49 -59.38 29.11
N PHE A 68 -14.72 -60.43 29.40
CA PHE A 68 -13.43 -60.29 30.10
C PHE A 68 -12.34 -59.63 29.24
N GLN A 69 -12.52 -59.57 27.92
CA GLN A 69 -11.60 -58.86 27.03
C GLN A 69 -11.54 -57.37 27.41
N GLN A 70 -10.32 -56.84 27.51
CA GLN A 70 -10.10 -55.39 27.61
C GLN A 70 -10.24 -54.80 26.22
N ILE A 71 -11.37 -54.15 25.96
CA ILE A 71 -11.64 -53.49 24.69
C ILE A 71 -10.97 -52.11 24.71
N PRO A 72 -9.99 -51.84 23.82
CA PRO A 72 -9.29 -50.56 23.80
C PRO A 72 -10.24 -49.36 23.63
N TYR A 73 -9.94 -48.27 24.33
CA TYR A 73 -10.69 -47.02 24.22
C TYR A 73 -9.71 -45.84 24.23
N LEU A 74 -9.64 -45.10 23.13
CA LEU A 74 -8.70 -43.97 22.96
C LEU A 74 -9.45 -42.65 22.81
N PRO A 75 -8.81 -41.50 23.16
CA PRO A 75 -9.35 -40.19 22.84
C PRO A 75 -9.74 -40.04 21.36
N GLY A 76 -10.95 -39.52 21.11
CA GLY A 76 -11.51 -39.36 19.78
C GLY A 76 -12.14 -40.62 19.18
N MET A 77 -12.28 -41.71 19.94
CA MET A 77 -13.00 -42.92 19.50
C MET A 77 -14.48 -42.88 19.86
N TYR A 78 -15.30 -43.45 18.98
CA TYR A 78 -16.72 -43.71 19.21
C TYR A 78 -17.02 -45.18 18.89
N LEU A 79 -17.44 -45.95 19.89
CA LEU A 79 -17.73 -47.37 19.78
C LEU A 79 -19.24 -47.61 19.77
N ARG A 80 -19.76 -48.31 18.75
CA ARG A 80 -21.13 -48.83 18.76
C ARG A 80 -21.11 -50.24 19.31
N VAL A 81 -21.86 -50.47 20.38
CA VAL A 81 -22.13 -51.81 20.91
C VAL A 81 -23.52 -52.23 20.47
N THR A 82 -23.63 -53.43 19.91
CA THR A 82 -24.88 -54.02 19.44
C THR A 82 -25.07 -55.39 20.08
N ALA A 83 -26.24 -55.63 20.68
CA ALA A 83 -26.65 -56.93 21.18
C ALA A 83 -28.03 -57.29 20.62
N ARG A 84 -28.23 -58.54 20.17
CA ARG A 84 -29.54 -59.06 19.77
C ARG A 84 -30.04 -60.03 20.84
N VAL A 85 -31.22 -59.79 21.38
CA VAL A 85 -31.77 -60.54 22.51
C VAL A 85 -33.21 -60.94 22.23
N LYS A 86 -33.60 -62.17 22.57
CA LYS A 86 -34.99 -62.61 22.56
C LYS A 86 -35.39 -63.27 23.87
N ALA A 87 -36.61 -63.03 24.31
CA ALA A 87 -37.18 -63.76 25.44
C ALA A 87 -37.71 -65.11 24.97
N VAL A 88 -37.44 -66.17 25.73
CA VAL A 88 -37.86 -67.55 25.42
C VAL A 88 -39.07 -67.94 26.27
N SER A 89 -39.03 -67.65 27.57
CA SER A 89 -40.11 -67.96 28.53
C SER A 89 -39.96 -67.15 29.83
N GLY A 90 -40.94 -67.21 30.73
CA GLY A 90 -40.88 -66.54 32.04
C GLY A 90 -41.12 -65.03 31.96
N ALA A 91 -40.86 -64.28 33.05
CA ALA A 91 -41.06 -62.83 33.07
C ALA A 91 -40.24 -62.12 31.97
N LEU A 92 -40.79 -61.10 31.30
CA LEU A 92 -40.08 -60.37 30.24
C LEU A 92 -39.16 -59.28 30.83
N PRO A 93 -37.82 -59.44 30.80
CA PRO A 93 -36.92 -58.41 31.28
C PRO A 93 -36.81 -57.24 30.30
N SER A 94 -36.16 -56.16 30.73
CA SER A 94 -35.64 -55.13 29.83
C SER A 94 -34.13 -55.23 29.72
N VAL A 95 -33.56 -54.80 28.61
CA VAL A 95 -32.14 -54.93 28.27
C VAL A 95 -31.53 -53.56 28.02
N ARG A 96 -30.30 -53.32 28.46
CA ARG A 96 -29.51 -52.15 28.03
C ARG A 96 -28.08 -52.56 27.75
N ILE A 97 -27.41 -51.87 26.83
CA ILE A 97 -25.95 -51.94 26.76
C ILE A 97 -25.39 -51.36 28.06
N ALA A 98 -24.36 -52.00 28.58
CA ALA A 98 -23.65 -51.50 29.75
C ALA A 98 -22.18 -51.94 29.72
N GLY A 99 -21.34 -51.20 30.42
CA GLY A 99 -19.90 -51.40 30.42
C GLY A 99 -19.25 -51.05 31.74
N TYR A 100 -17.95 -51.34 31.83
CA TYR A 100 -17.05 -50.88 32.88
C TYR A 100 -15.93 -50.09 32.21
N ALA A 101 -15.97 -48.76 32.36
CA ALA A 101 -14.89 -47.89 31.91
C ALA A 101 -13.72 -47.93 32.91
N ALA A 102 -12.54 -48.36 32.46
CA ALA A 102 -11.39 -48.61 33.31
C ALA A 102 -10.24 -47.63 33.05
N LEU A 103 -9.56 -47.21 34.12
CA LEU A 103 -8.24 -46.59 34.05
C LEU A 103 -7.16 -47.64 33.74
N THR A 104 -5.94 -47.19 33.40
CA THR A 104 -4.79 -48.08 33.17
C THR A 104 -4.50 -49.00 34.35
N ASN A 105 -4.79 -48.55 35.58
CA ASN A 105 -4.63 -49.34 36.81
C ASN A 105 -5.83 -50.27 37.12
N GLY A 106 -6.84 -50.34 36.25
CA GLY A 106 -8.05 -51.18 36.39
C GLY A 106 -9.16 -50.60 37.26
N SER A 107 -8.95 -49.44 37.90
CA SER A 107 -10.02 -48.78 38.67
C SER A 107 -11.10 -48.18 37.77
N ASN A 108 -12.34 -48.15 38.27
CA ASN A 108 -13.50 -47.65 37.52
C ASN A 108 -13.44 -46.12 37.40
N VAL A 109 -13.73 -45.61 36.20
CA VAL A 109 -14.03 -44.19 36.01
C VAL A 109 -15.50 -43.93 36.39
N ALA A 110 -15.77 -43.78 37.70
CA ALA A 110 -17.15 -43.73 38.22
C ALA A 110 -17.95 -42.51 37.76
N THR A 111 -17.27 -41.47 37.27
CA THR A 111 -17.89 -40.21 36.82
C THR A 111 -18.55 -40.32 35.45
N VAL A 112 -18.32 -41.39 34.69
CA VAL A 112 -18.90 -41.57 33.36
C VAL A 112 -20.10 -42.52 33.38
N ALA A 113 -21.03 -42.34 32.43
CA ALA A 113 -22.22 -43.17 32.34
C ALA A 113 -21.84 -44.61 31.95
N GLN A 114 -22.01 -45.56 32.88
CA GLN A 114 -21.67 -46.97 32.66
C GLN A 114 -22.76 -47.76 31.92
N THR A 115 -23.90 -47.12 31.62
CA THR A 115 -25.08 -47.80 31.10
C THR A 115 -25.79 -46.95 30.04
N GLY A 116 -26.24 -47.58 28.96
CA GLY A 116 -26.99 -46.96 27.87
C GLY A 116 -28.52 -47.03 28.04
N PRO A 117 -29.28 -46.67 26.98
CA PRO A 117 -30.74 -46.68 26.98
C PRO A 117 -31.31 -48.09 27.20
N VAL A 118 -32.49 -48.16 27.83
CA VAL A 118 -33.17 -49.42 28.15
C VAL A 118 -34.21 -49.76 27.07
N VAL A 119 -34.18 -51.01 26.61
CA VAL A 119 -35.13 -51.60 25.67
C VAL A 119 -35.96 -52.66 26.39
N GLN A 120 -37.28 -52.48 26.45
CA GLN A 120 -38.19 -53.46 27.04
C GLN A 120 -38.46 -54.62 26.07
N LEU A 121 -38.30 -55.87 26.52
CA LEU A 121 -38.76 -57.03 25.74
C LEU A 121 -40.29 -57.15 25.91
N THR A 122 -41.03 -57.23 24.80
CA THR A 122 -42.50 -57.20 24.81
C THR A 122 -43.16 -58.46 24.26
N GLY A 123 -42.37 -59.45 23.81
CA GLY A 123 -42.88 -60.71 23.29
C GLY A 123 -41.84 -61.83 23.33
N TYR A 124 -42.31 -63.08 23.30
CA TYR A 124 -41.45 -64.26 23.21
C TYR A 124 -41.11 -64.59 21.76
N GLY A 125 -39.90 -65.10 21.53
CA GLY A 125 -39.40 -65.45 20.19
C GLY A 125 -39.07 -64.25 19.29
N THR A 126 -39.47 -63.03 19.65
CA THR A 126 -39.10 -61.80 18.93
C THR A 126 -37.68 -61.39 19.25
N VAL A 127 -36.86 -61.14 18.22
CA VAL A 127 -35.51 -60.60 18.35
C VAL A 127 -35.56 -59.09 18.52
N PHE A 128 -34.99 -58.59 19.62
CA PHE A 128 -34.81 -57.17 19.90
C PHE A 128 -33.33 -56.79 19.74
N THR A 129 -33.05 -55.78 18.92
CA THR A 129 -31.71 -55.20 18.78
C THR A 129 -31.53 -54.05 19.76
N VAL A 130 -30.51 -54.13 20.60
CA VAL A 130 -30.17 -53.13 21.62
C VAL A 130 -28.83 -52.52 21.23
N THR A 131 -28.78 -51.19 21.11
CA THR A 131 -27.57 -50.47 20.72
C THR A 131 -27.25 -49.33 21.67
N ALA A 132 -25.96 -49.04 21.84
CA ALA A 132 -25.49 -47.80 22.43
C ALA A 132 -24.17 -47.36 21.79
N ILE A 133 -23.99 -46.06 21.62
CA ILE A 133 -22.71 -45.45 21.22
C ILE A 133 -22.01 -44.91 22.48
N ILE A 134 -20.78 -45.36 22.67
CA ILE A 134 -19.85 -44.91 23.71
C ILE A 134 -18.85 -43.97 23.04
N GLY A 135 -18.72 -42.73 23.51
CA GLY A 135 -17.95 -41.71 22.80
C GLY A 135 -17.13 -40.82 23.72
N SER A 136 -15.98 -40.35 23.23
CA SER A 136 -15.10 -39.48 24.03
C SER A 136 -15.61 -38.05 24.15
N GLY A 137 -16.46 -37.62 23.21
CA GLY A 137 -17.09 -36.30 23.21
C GLY A 137 -18.62 -36.39 23.33
N ASN A 138 -19.23 -35.33 23.86
CA ASN A 138 -20.68 -35.18 23.88
C ASN A 138 -21.19 -34.75 22.49
N ARG A 139 -21.69 -35.70 21.71
CA ARG A 139 -22.21 -35.47 20.35
C ARG A 139 -23.59 -36.08 20.19
N GLY A 140 -24.37 -35.53 19.25
CA GLY A 140 -25.70 -36.06 18.92
C GLY A 140 -25.62 -37.53 18.56
N GLY A 141 -26.37 -38.39 19.27
CA GLY A 141 -26.37 -39.84 19.08
C GLY A 141 -25.40 -40.63 19.97
N VAL A 142 -24.50 -39.98 20.73
CA VAL A 142 -23.68 -40.65 21.74
C VAL A 142 -24.53 -40.87 23.00
N ASN A 143 -24.63 -42.13 23.43
CA ASN A 143 -25.44 -42.50 24.60
C ASN A 143 -24.64 -42.48 25.90
N MET A 144 -23.36 -42.84 25.82
CA MET A 144 -22.47 -42.97 26.98
C MET A 144 -21.22 -42.12 26.73
N VAL A 145 -21.24 -40.88 27.23
CA VAL A 145 -20.12 -39.93 27.08
C VAL A 145 -19.07 -40.22 28.14
N TRP A 146 -17.89 -40.66 27.70
CA TRP A 146 -16.82 -41.19 28.57
C TRP A 146 -15.60 -40.27 28.68
N GLY A 147 -15.51 -39.22 27.88
CA GLY A 147 -14.36 -38.32 27.92
C GLY A 147 -13.08 -38.99 27.43
N THR A 148 -11.93 -38.51 27.91
CA THR A 148 -10.60 -39.02 27.55
C THR A 148 -9.97 -39.85 28.67
N THR A 149 -10.68 -40.05 29.78
CA THR A 149 -10.15 -40.63 31.01
C THR A 149 -10.02 -42.16 30.97
N PRO A 150 -10.98 -42.94 30.46
CA PRO A 150 -10.84 -44.39 30.37
C PRO A 150 -9.73 -44.79 29.39
N ALA A 151 -8.96 -45.84 29.73
CA ALA A 151 -7.92 -46.42 28.88
C ALA A 151 -8.42 -47.65 28.09
N TYR A 152 -9.38 -48.38 28.66
CA TYR A 152 -10.05 -49.53 28.05
C TYR A 152 -11.40 -49.74 28.72
N CYS A 153 -12.15 -50.73 28.25
CA CYS A 153 -13.42 -51.09 28.85
C CYS A 153 -13.76 -52.57 28.74
N HIS A 154 -14.66 -53.00 29.62
CA HIS A 154 -15.36 -54.27 29.51
C HIS A 154 -16.80 -53.99 29.10
N LEU A 155 -17.23 -54.51 27.95
CA LEU A 155 -18.54 -54.19 27.36
C LEU A 155 -19.46 -55.40 27.34
N GLY A 156 -20.76 -55.13 27.44
CA GLY A 156 -21.81 -56.11 27.25
C GLY A 156 -23.19 -55.51 27.52
N LEU A 157 -24.03 -56.20 28.27
CA LEU A 157 -25.40 -55.77 28.55
C LEU A 157 -25.85 -56.08 29.98
N ASP A 158 -26.90 -55.39 30.42
CA ASP A 158 -27.63 -55.72 31.65
C ASP A 158 -29.04 -56.21 31.31
N LEU A 159 -29.50 -57.26 31.98
CA LEU A 159 -30.92 -57.60 32.06
C LEU A 159 -31.52 -57.05 33.35
N LEU A 160 -32.57 -56.25 33.22
CA LEU A 160 -33.28 -55.57 34.31
C LEU A 160 -34.72 -56.10 34.43
N GLY A 161 -35.43 -55.69 35.48
CA GLY A 161 -36.82 -56.11 35.71
C GLY A 161 -36.96 -57.38 36.55
N ALA A 162 -38.11 -58.05 36.46
CA ALA A 162 -38.44 -59.21 37.27
C ALA A 162 -37.56 -60.44 36.94
N ASN A 163 -37.30 -61.26 37.95
CA ASN A 163 -36.53 -62.50 37.82
C ASN A 163 -37.39 -63.65 37.25
N GLY A 164 -36.72 -64.69 36.76
CA GLY A 164 -37.35 -65.93 36.26
C GLY A 164 -37.54 -65.97 34.75
N GLY A 165 -37.30 -64.87 34.04
CA GLY A 165 -37.26 -64.82 32.57
C GLY A 165 -36.06 -65.53 31.98
N VAL A 166 -36.27 -66.35 30.96
CA VAL A 166 -35.21 -66.98 30.14
C VAL A 166 -35.04 -66.17 28.87
N VAL A 167 -33.82 -65.71 28.59
CA VAL A 167 -33.49 -64.98 27.36
C VAL A 167 -32.36 -65.68 26.61
N ARG A 168 -32.37 -65.56 25.28
CA ARG A 168 -31.24 -65.89 24.42
C ARG A 168 -30.60 -64.60 23.91
N ILE A 169 -29.27 -64.56 23.94
CA ILE A 169 -28.45 -63.40 23.59
C ILE A 169 -27.46 -63.86 22.53
N ASP A 170 -27.54 -63.22 21.37
CA ASP A 170 -26.59 -63.37 20.28
C ASP A 170 -25.26 -62.69 20.60
N ASP A 171 -24.20 -63.08 19.90
CA ASP A 171 -22.85 -62.51 20.07
C ASP A 171 -22.89 -60.97 20.08
N ILE A 172 -22.22 -60.37 21.07
CA ILE A 172 -22.18 -58.91 21.19
C ILE A 172 -21.15 -58.37 20.23
N VAL A 173 -21.58 -57.42 19.40
CA VAL A 173 -20.75 -56.78 18.38
C VAL A 173 -20.31 -55.41 18.88
N VAL A 174 -19.01 -55.11 18.74
CA VAL A 174 -18.43 -53.79 19.05
C VAL A 174 -17.67 -53.28 17.84
N GLU A 175 -18.08 -52.11 17.35
CA GLU A 175 -17.56 -51.51 16.12
C GLU A 175 -17.07 -50.09 16.39
N ASP A 176 -15.98 -49.68 15.72
CA ASP A 176 -15.59 -48.27 15.65
C ASP A 176 -16.47 -47.54 14.63
N VAL A 177 -17.23 -46.56 15.13
CA VAL A 177 -18.15 -45.72 14.37
C VAL A 177 -17.74 -44.24 14.43
N THR A 178 -16.47 -43.97 14.76
CA THR A 178 -15.89 -42.61 14.76
C THR A 178 -16.16 -41.88 13.45
N GLU A 179 -16.22 -42.61 12.35
CA GLU A 179 -16.48 -42.06 11.03
C GLU A 179 -17.83 -41.38 10.84
N VAL A 180 -18.84 -41.81 11.58
CA VAL A 180 -20.17 -41.20 11.58
C VAL A 180 -20.10 -39.76 12.08
N PHE A 181 -19.11 -39.44 12.92
CA PHE A 181 -18.99 -38.14 13.54
C PHE A 181 -17.97 -37.21 12.86
N HIS A 182 -17.27 -37.63 11.79
CA HIS A 182 -16.22 -36.81 11.18
C HIS A 182 -16.72 -35.44 10.68
N ARG A 183 -17.92 -35.37 10.09
CA ARG A 183 -18.47 -34.12 9.53
C ARG A 183 -18.74 -33.05 10.61
N ASP A 184 -19.01 -33.50 11.83
CA ASP A 184 -19.15 -32.62 13.01
C ASP A 184 -17.80 -32.24 13.63
N MET A 185 -16.70 -32.89 13.20
CA MET A 185 -15.33 -32.57 13.64
C MET A 185 -14.65 -31.53 12.78
N MET A 186 -15.03 -31.46 11.52
CA MET A 186 -14.43 -30.53 10.58
C MET A 186 -14.95 -29.13 10.86
N ASP A 187 -14.03 -28.23 11.11
CA ASP A 187 -14.26 -26.79 11.32
C ASP A 187 -14.43 -26.03 10.00
N TRP A 188 -14.67 -26.75 8.91
CA TRP A 188 -14.78 -26.22 7.56
C TRP A 188 -15.99 -26.74 6.80
N VAL A 189 -16.32 -26.03 5.72
CA VAL A 189 -17.32 -26.35 4.71
C VAL A 189 -16.62 -26.32 3.35
N ASP A 190 -16.64 -27.43 2.62
CA ASP A 190 -16.04 -27.52 1.28
C ASP A 190 -17.10 -27.19 0.23
N ILE A 191 -16.74 -26.38 -0.76
CA ILE A 191 -17.57 -26.05 -1.93
C ILE A 191 -18.03 -27.28 -2.72
N ARG A 192 -17.28 -28.39 -2.70
CA ARG A 192 -17.64 -29.64 -3.38
C ARG A 192 -18.86 -30.31 -2.80
N ASP A 193 -19.07 -30.18 -1.49
CA ASP A 193 -20.28 -30.66 -0.83
C ASP A 193 -21.55 -29.93 -1.31
N TYR A 194 -21.37 -28.79 -1.98
CA TYR A 194 -22.44 -27.95 -2.56
C TYR A 194 -22.49 -28.05 -4.09
N GLY A 195 -21.79 -29.03 -4.67
CA GLY A 195 -21.89 -29.36 -6.09
C GLY A 195 -20.83 -28.71 -6.98
N ALA A 196 -19.81 -28.06 -6.42
CA ALA A 196 -18.69 -27.54 -7.21
C ALA A 196 -17.91 -28.72 -7.84
N ARG A 197 -17.57 -28.61 -9.13
CA ARG A 197 -16.81 -29.63 -9.86
C ARG A 197 -15.32 -29.33 -9.87
N GLY A 198 -14.92 -28.09 -10.12
CA GLY A 198 -13.52 -27.72 -10.23
C GLY A 198 -12.82 -28.36 -11.44
N ASP A 199 -13.55 -28.56 -12.54
CA ASP A 199 -13.07 -29.22 -13.77
C ASP A 199 -12.54 -28.24 -14.84
N GLY A 200 -12.43 -26.96 -14.51
CA GLY A 200 -11.98 -25.89 -15.40
C GLY A 200 -13.00 -25.43 -16.45
N SER A 201 -14.22 -25.99 -16.46
CA SER A 201 -15.22 -25.73 -17.50
C SER A 201 -16.64 -25.50 -16.98
N THR A 202 -17.03 -26.17 -15.90
CA THR A 202 -18.35 -26.05 -15.27
C THR A 202 -18.41 -24.78 -14.45
N ASP A 203 -19.49 -24.01 -14.59
CA ASP A 203 -19.74 -22.83 -13.76
C ASP A 203 -20.09 -23.24 -12.32
N ASP A 204 -19.16 -22.99 -11.41
CA ASP A 204 -19.24 -23.36 -10.00
C ASP A 204 -19.78 -22.21 -9.11
N THR A 205 -20.16 -21.07 -9.69
CA THR A 205 -20.58 -19.86 -8.94
C THR A 205 -21.68 -20.16 -7.92
N ALA A 206 -22.70 -20.94 -8.29
CA ALA A 206 -23.82 -21.25 -7.39
C ALA A 206 -23.38 -22.11 -6.19
N ALA A 207 -22.45 -23.04 -6.40
CA ALA A 207 -21.91 -23.89 -5.35
C ALA A 207 -21.11 -23.07 -4.34
N PHE A 208 -20.28 -22.13 -4.81
CA PHE A 208 -19.55 -21.20 -3.94
C PHE A 208 -20.49 -20.39 -3.03
N LEU A 209 -21.53 -19.78 -3.59
CA LEU A 209 -22.47 -18.96 -2.82
C LEU A 209 -23.25 -19.79 -1.78
N ALA A 210 -23.63 -21.01 -2.13
CA ALA A 210 -24.32 -21.92 -1.21
C ALA A 210 -23.41 -22.40 -0.07
N ALA A 211 -22.17 -22.75 -0.39
CA ALA A 211 -21.17 -23.17 0.59
C ALA A 211 -20.76 -22.02 1.52
N ASP A 212 -20.57 -20.80 0.99
CA ASP A 212 -20.30 -19.60 1.79
C ASP A 212 -21.43 -19.32 2.79
N ALA A 213 -22.68 -19.35 2.33
CA ALA A 213 -23.85 -19.16 3.20
C ALA A 213 -23.90 -20.19 4.34
N ALA A 214 -23.58 -21.46 4.04
CA ALA A 214 -23.53 -22.51 5.04
C ALA A 214 -22.33 -22.38 6.00
N ALA A 215 -21.17 -21.98 5.51
CA ALA A 215 -19.99 -21.69 6.32
C ALA A 215 -20.28 -20.55 7.32
N VAL A 216 -20.90 -19.46 6.86
CA VAL A 216 -21.36 -18.35 7.71
C VAL A 216 -22.36 -18.83 8.76
N ALA A 217 -23.38 -19.58 8.35
CA ALA A 217 -24.44 -20.05 9.26
C ALA A 217 -23.90 -21.00 10.35
N SER A 218 -22.85 -21.76 10.04
CA SER A 218 -22.21 -22.71 10.96
C SER A 218 -21.00 -22.15 11.70
N GLY A 219 -20.55 -20.92 11.38
CA GLY A 219 -19.35 -20.31 11.96
C GLY A 219 -18.05 -21.01 11.57
N ARG A 220 -18.01 -21.62 10.39
CA ARG A 220 -16.90 -22.45 9.88
C ARG A 220 -16.11 -21.74 8.79
N GLU A 221 -14.90 -22.23 8.52
CA GLU A 221 -14.09 -21.80 7.37
C GLU A 221 -14.66 -22.38 6.07
N LEU A 222 -14.64 -21.61 4.99
CA LEU A 222 -14.93 -22.09 3.65
C LEU A 222 -13.65 -22.65 3.03
N ILE A 223 -13.65 -23.90 2.58
CA ILE A 223 -12.54 -24.49 1.84
C ILE A 223 -12.91 -24.59 0.36
N VAL A 224 -11.97 -24.12 -0.46
CA VAL A 224 -11.97 -24.31 -1.91
C VAL A 224 -10.93 -25.39 -2.20
N SER A 225 -11.35 -26.65 -2.15
CA SER A 225 -10.46 -27.81 -2.31
C SER A 225 -9.79 -27.80 -3.69
N ASP A 226 -8.62 -28.46 -3.81
CA ASP A 226 -7.81 -28.52 -5.06
C ASP A 226 -8.64 -28.72 -6.33
N GLY A 227 -8.48 -27.89 -7.36
CA GLY A 227 -9.25 -27.89 -8.60
C GLY A 227 -9.31 -26.52 -9.29
N ASP A 228 -9.82 -26.47 -10.52
CA ASP A 228 -9.97 -25.22 -11.30
C ASP A 228 -11.44 -24.84 -11.42
N TYR A 229 -11.87 -23.78 -10.75
CA TYR A 229 -13.28 -23.42 -10.60
C TYR A 229 -13.65 -22.23 -11.48
N VAL A 230 -14.54 -22.43 -12.45
CA VAL A 230 -15.03 -21.33 -13.28
C VAL A 230 -16.09 -20.55 -12.51
N VAL A 231 -15.88 -19.25 -12.38
CA VAL A 231 -16.82 -18.32 -11.75
C VAL A 231 -17.25 -17.27 -12.77
N THR A 232 -18.53 -17.26 -13.11
CA THR A 232 -19.09 -16.44 -14.21
C THR A 232 -19.80 -15.18 -13.72
N ASN A 233 -19.92 -14.97 -12.41
CA ASN A 233 -20.52 -13.78 -11.80
C ASN A 233 -19.61 -13.15 -10.74
N HIS A 234 -19.96 -11.97 -10.24
CA HIS A 234 -19.29 -11.40 -9.06
C HIS A 234 -19.46 -12.34 -7.86
N LEU A 235 -18.37 -12.57 -7.13
CA LEU A 235 -18.32 -13.48 -6.01
C LEU A 235 -17.92 -12.71 -4.74
N THR A 236 -18.77 -12.76 -3.72
CA THR A 236 -18.49 -12.22 -2.40
C THR A 236 -18.54 -13.36 -1.39
N LEU A 237 -17.44 -13.55 -0.67
CA LEU A 237 -17.26 -14.57 0.35
C LEU A 237 -17.31 -13.90 1.72
N ASN A 238 -18.31 -14.29 2.50
CA ASN A 238 -18.60 -13.74 3.82
C ASN A 238 -17.96 -14.56 4.93
N ALA A 239 -17.71 -15.85 4.69
CA ALA A 239 -16.89 -16.69 5.54
C ALA A 239 -15.40 -16.39 5.31
N ARG A 240 -14.56 -16.74 6.30
CA ARG A 240 -13.12 -16.86 6.07
C ARG A 240 -12.91 -17.99 5.07
N VAL A 241 -12.11 -17.75 4.04
CA VAL A 241 -11.89 -18.73 2.96
C VAL A 241 -10.45 -19.21 2.91
N ARG A 242 -10.24 -20.50 2.66
CA ARG A 242 -8.95 -21.10 2.34
C ARG A 242 -8.98 -21.69 0.94
N PHE A 243 -8.07 -21.23 0.09
CA PHE A 243 -7.93 -21.74 -1.28
C PHE A 243 -6.85 -22.81 -1.35
N GLU A 244 -7.24 -24.01 -1.75
CA GLU A 244 -6.35 -25.10 -2.19
C GLU A 244 -6.43 -25.28 -3.71
N GLY A 245 -7.58 -24.95 -4.32
CA GLY A 245 -7.76 -24.81 -5.77
C GLY A 245 -7.77 -23.34 -6.24
N THR A 246 -7.89 -23.14 -7.56
CA THR A 246 -7.82 -21.82 -8.20
C THR A 246 -9.13 -21.41 -8.89
N LEU A 247 -9.33 -20.11 -9.09
CA LEU A 247 -10.47 -19.52 -9.76
C LEU A 247 -10.12 -19.13 -11.21
N ILE A 248 -10.99 -19.51 -12.14
CA ILE A 248 -11.01 -19.02 -13.52
C ILE A 248 -12.16 -18.02 -13.63
N MET A 249 -11.81 -16.74 -13.77
CA MET A 249 -12.78 -15.66 -13.63
C MET A 249 -12.41 -14.49 -14.55
N ALA A 250 -13.39 -13.93 -15.26
CA ALA A 250 -13.15 -12.80 -16.15
C ALA A 250 -12.66 -11.55 -15.38
N GLU A 251 -11.85 -10.71 -16.02
CA GLU A 251 -11.25 -9.52 -15.39
C GLU A 251 -12.30 -8.56 -14.82
N SER A 252 -13.44 -8.40 -15.51
CA SER A 252 -14.56 -7.52 -15.11
C SER A 252 -15.34 -8.01 -13.88
N LEU A 253 -15.25 -9.30 -13.54
CA LEU A 253 -15.91 -9.86 -12.37
C LEU A 253 -15.08 -9.57 -11.12
N ARG A 254 -15.70 -9.51 -9.93
CA ARG A 254 -15.04 -9.12 -8.67
C ARG A 254 -15.06 -10.27 -7.68
N LEU A 255 -13.93 -10.53 -7.01
CA LEU A 255 -13.82 -11.43 -5.88
C LEU A 255 -13.65 -10.58 -4.62
N ILE A 256 -14.56 -10.71 -3.67
CA ILE A 256 -14.53 -9.96 -2.41
C ILE A 256 -14.46 -10.95 -1.25
N CYS A 257 -13.29 -11.06 -0.62
CA CYS A 257 -13.09 -11.87 0.59
C CYS A 257 -13.21 -10.97 1.83
N THR A 258 -14.36 -10.98 2.51
CA THR A 258 -14.67 -9.99 3.57
C THR A 258 -14.02 -10.27 4.94
N ARG A 259 -13.45 -11.47 5.15
CA ARG A 259 -12.86 -11.89 6.44
C ARG A 259 -11.35 -12.16 6.39
N ASN A 260 -10.77 -12.22 5.19
CA ASN A 260 -9.34 -12.34 4.94
C ASN A 260 -8.98 -11.56 3.67
N TYR A 261 -9.18 -10.24 3.73
CA TYR A 261 -8.81 -9.31 2.67
C TYR A 261 -7.31 -8.99 2.76
N ASP A 262 -6.48 -9.90 2.28
CA ASP A 262 -5.02 -9.79 2.19
C ASP A 262 -4.50 -10.37 0.88
N LEU A 263 -3.31 -9.96 0.46
CA LEU A 263 -2.79 -10.38 -0.84
C LEU A 263 -2.60 -11.91 -0.94
N ASP A 264 -2.11 -12.59 0.10
CA ASP A 264 -1.87 -14.04 0.05
C ASP A 264 -3.14 -14.82 -0.26
N THR A 265 -4.27 -14.48 0.36
CA THR A 265 -5.58 -15.09 0.04
C THR A 265 -5.93 -14.96 -1.45
N TYR A 266 -5.67 -13.80 -2.05
CA TYR A 266 -5.94 -13.60 -3.47
C TYR A 266 -4.90 -14.27 -4.37
N ILE A 267 -3.65 -14.40 -3.93
CA ILE A 267 -2.63 -15.18 -4.65
C ILE A 267 -3.07 -16.64 -4.70
N ASP A 268 -3.45 -17.22 -3.57
CA ASP A 268 -3.90 -18.61 -3.48
C ASP A 268 -5.13 -18.84 -4.36
N ALA A 269 -6.08 -17.89 -4.37
CA ALA A 269 -7.28 -17.96 -5.22
C ALA A 269 -6.99 -17.98 -6.74
N PHE A 270 -5.86 -17.46 -7.21
CA PHE A 270 -5.56 -17.34 -8.65
C PHE A 270 -4.25 -18.03 -9.08
N GLY A 271 -3.50 -18.61 -8.15
CA GLY A 271 -2.20 -19.26 -8.39
C GLY A 271 -1.11 -18.31 -8.92
N SER A 272 -1.29 -16.98 -8.85
CA SER A 272 -0.39 -15.99 -9.45
C SER A 272 -0.38 -14.67 -8.68
N GLU A 273 0.82 -14.16 -8.39
CA GLU A 273 1.02 -12.88 -7.70
C GLU A 273 0.36 -11.71 -8.43
N SER A 274 0.55 -11.64 -9.76
CA SER A 274 0.01 -10.57 -10.59
C SER A 274 -1.52 -10.63 -10.67
N ALA A 275 -2.09 -11.83 -10.84
CA ALA A 275 -3.54 -12.00 -10.91
C ALA A 275 -4.20 -11.72 -9.55
N GLY A 276 -3.63 -12.27 -8.47
CA GLY A 276 -4.07 -12.04 -7.09
C GLY A 276 -4.02 -10.55 -6.73
N PHE A 277 -2.91 -9.86 -7.01
CA PHE A 277 -2.78 -8.43 -6.77
C PHE A 277 -3.83 -7.61 -7.53
N ARG A 278 -4.02 -7.88 -8.84
CA ARG A 278 -5.03 -7.19 -9.65
C ARG A 278 -6.43 -7.38 -9.07
N LYS A 279 -6.78 -8.61 -8.67
CA LYS A 279 -8.11 -8.88 -8.09
C LYS A 279 -8.29 -8.29 -6.69
N ALA A 280 -7.25 -8.33 -5.85
CA ALA A 280 -7.28 -7.68 -4.54
C ALA A 280 -7.42 -6.15 -4.66
N LEU A 281 -6.66 -5.53 -5.58
CA LEU A 281 -6.73 -4.10 -5.86
C LEU A 281 -8.09 -3.70 -6.47
N GLN A 282 -8.65 -4.53 -7.35
CA GLN A 282 -10.01 -4.33 -7.85
C GLN A 282 -11.03 -4.30 -6.70
N ALA A 283 -10.96 -5.25 -5.78
CA ALA A 283 -11.88 -5.35 -4.64
C ALA A 283 -11.77 -4.14 -3.69
N LEU A 284 -10.60 -3.49 -3.62
CA LEU A 284 -10.38 -2.30 -2.78
C LEU A 284 -11.38 -1.18 -3.07
N PHE A 285 -11.79 -1.02 -4.32
CA PHE A 285 -12.72 0.05 -4.74
C PHE A 285 -14.19 -0.26 -4.46
N TYR A 286 -14.49 -1.44 -3.92
CA TYR A 286 -15.84 -1.87 -3.60
C TYR A 286 -15.98 -2.13 -2.09
N PHE A 287 -17.16 -2.56 -1.67
CA PHE A 287 -17.42 -2.86 -0.28
C PHE A 287 -16.82 -4.23 0.09
N SER A 288 -15.73 -4.23 0.86
CA SER A 288 -15.06 -5.43 1.36
C SER A 288 -14.94 -5.47 2.90
N ASP A 289 -15.67 -4.60 3.62
CA ASP A 289 -15.45 -4.23 5.04
C ASP A 289 -14.07 -3.60 5.34
N HIS A 290 -13.20 -3.46 4.32
CA HIS A 290 -11.83 -2.97 4.46
C HIS A 290 -11.59 -1.70 3.64
N VAL A 291 -10.67 -0.86 4.11
CA VAL A 291 -10.20 0.35 3.39
C VAL A 291 -8.72 0.29 3.04
N VAL A 292 -8.03 -0.79 3.44
CA VAL A 292 -6.60 -1.01 3.26
C VAL A 292 -6.38 -2.37 2.62
N LEU A 293 -5.62 -2.42 1.54
CA LEU A 293 -5.03 -3.63 0.97
C LEU A 293 -3.59 -3.74 1.49
N ASP A 294 -3.34 -4.74 2.34
CA ASP A 294 -2.00 -5.08 2.85
C ASP A 294 -1.38 -6.16 1.96
N LEU A 295 -0.21 -5.88 1.38
CA LEU A 295 0.53 -6.82 0.54
C LEU A 295 1.37 -7.81 1.36
N LYS A 296 1.34 -7.76 2.71
CA LYS A 296 1.99 -8.73 3.61
C LYS A 296 3.50 -8.88 3.41
N GLY A 297 4.17 -7.82 2.96
CA GLY A 297 5.59 -7.84 2.63
C GLY A 297 5.92 -8.60 1.35
N ARG A 298 4.91 -9.05 0.58
CA ARG A 298 5.11 -9.74 -0.70
C ARG A 298 5.69 -8.81 -1.74
N ARG A 299 6.47 -9.41 -2.63
CA ARG A 299 6.81 -8.86 -3.93
C ARG A 299 5.78 -9.35 -4.95
N VAL A 300 5.34 -8.47 -5.83
CA VAL A 300 4.46 -8.78 -6.95
C VAL A 300 5.19 -8.43 -8.24
N ASP A 301 5.47 -9.46 -9.04
CA ASP A 301 6.08 -9.29 -10.37
C ASP A 301 5.00 -8.90 -11.41
N LEU A 302 5.15 -7.71 -12.00
CA LEU A 302 4.28 -7.16 -13.02
C LEU A 302 4.97 -7.20 -14.39
N THR A 303 4.34 -7.86 -15.36
CA THR A 303 4.83 -7.95 -16.75
C THR A 303 4.34 -6.80 -17.64
N GLY A 304 3.49 -5.93 -17.10
CA GLY A 304 2.99 -4.73 -17.77
C GLY A 304 2.21 -3.83 -16.79
N PRO A 305 1.82 -2.63 -17.22
CA PRO A 305 1.11 -1.66 -16.40
C PRO A 305 -0.18 -2.20 -15.75
N VAL A 306 -0.56 -1.56 -14.64
CA VAL A 306 -1.89 -1.74 -14.03
C VAL A 306 -2.69 -0.46 -14.24
N ASP A 307 -3.61 -0.48 -15.21
CA ASP A 307 -4.64 0.55 -15.34
C ASP A 307 -5.68 0.35 -14.23
N VAL A 308 -5.57 1.16 -13.18
CA VAL A 308 -6.36 0.99 -11.96
C VAL A 308 -7.82 1.35 -12.19
N ALA A 309 -8.11 2.30 -13.08
CA ALA A 309 -9.48 2.69 -13.41
C ALA A 309 -10.18 1.59 -14.23
N ALA A 310 -9.51 1.06 -15.25
CA ALA A 310 -10.02 -0.06 -16.03
C ALA A 310 -10.20 -1.32 -15.17
N LEU A 311 -9.24 -1.61 -14.30
CA LEU A 311 -9.31 -2.71 -13.35
C LEU A 311 -10.49 -2.56 -12.39
N ALA A 312 -10.69 -1.36 -11.82
CA ALA A 312 -11.81 -1.07 -10.93
C ALA A 312 -13.16 -1.02 -11.67
N GLY A 313 -13.17 -0.71 -12.97
CA GLY A 313 -14.39 -0.44 -13.72
C GLY A 313 -15.06 0.88 -13.32
N LEU A 314 -14.28 1.85 -12.82
CA LEU A 314 -14.76 3.14 -12.31
C LEU A 314 -13.96 4.30 -12.89
N THR A 315 -14.61 5.43 -13.14
CA THR A 315 -13.95 6.68 -13.56
C THR A 315 -13.89 7.72 -12.45
N THR A 316 -14.62 7.53 -11.35
CA THR A 316 -14.58 8.42 -10.18
C THR A 316 -14.64 7.62 -8.88
N PHE A 317 -13.81 8.00 -7.91
CA PHE A 317 -13.85 7.43 -6.56
C PHE A 317 -13.26 8.41 -5.54
N THR A 318 -13.92 8.64 -4.40
CA THR A 318 -13.52 9.71 -3.46
C THR A 318 -13.41 9.29 -2.00
N ASN A 319 -13.77 8.05 -1.68
CA ASN A 319 -13.59 7.52 -0.33
C ASN A 319 -12.12 7.18 -0.11
N ARG A 320 -11.69 7.18 1.16
CA ARG A 320 -10.31 6.81 1.48
C ARG A 320 -10.06 5.34 1.15
N ARG A 321 -8.98 5.06 0.40
CA ARG A 321 -8.46 3.71 0.13
C ARG A 321 -6.94 3.71 0.15
N MET A 322 -6.36 2.59 0.56
CA MET A 322 -4.93 2.48 0.82
C MET A 322 -4.36 1.16 0.33
N VAL A 323 -3.15 1.19 -0.22
CA VAL A 323 -2.31 0.00 -0.50
C VAL A 323 -1.04 0.09 0.33
N THR A 324 -0.61 -1.00 0.97
CA THR A 324 0.54 -0.95 1.88
C THR A 324 1.38 -2.21 1.96
N ASN A 325 2.62 -2.05 2.46
CA ASN A 325 3.50 -3.11 2.97
C ASN A 325 3.86 -4.20 1.94
N GLY A 326 4.71 -3.85 0.95
CA GLY A 326 5.18 -4.80 -0.05
C GLY A 326 5.97 -4.15 -1.19
N GLN A 327 6.16 -4.89 -2.27
CA GLN A 327 6.91 -4.44 -3.44
C GLN A 327 6.13 -4.72 -4.73
N LEU A 328 6.06 -3.72 -5.62
CA LEU A 328 5.60 -3.88 -7.00
C LEU A 328 6.81 -3.83 -7.92
N ASN A 329 7.15 -4.96 -8.55
CA ASN A 329 8.38 -5.12 -9.30
C ASN A 329 8.11 -5.27 -10.80
N ALA A 330 8.73 -4.42 -11.62
CA ALA A 330 8.64 -4.50 -13.07
C ALA A 330 9.49 -5.66 -13.61
N VAL A 331 8.86 -6.55 -14.38
CA VAL A 331 9.52 -7.60 -15.17
C VAL A 331 9.63 -7.12 -16.62
N GLY A 332 10.85 -7.10 -17.17
CA GLY A 332 11.15 -6.61 -18.50
C GLY A 332 10.33 -7.28 -19.61
N GLY A 333 9.84 -6.47 -20.55
CA GLY A 333 9.03 -6.91 -21.69
C GLY A 333 8.45 -5.75 -22.50
N PRO A 334 7.92 -6.01 -23.71
CA PRO A 334 7.46 -4.97 -24.64
C PRO A 334 6.24 -4.16 -24.13
N ALA A 335 5.51 -4.67 -23.13
CA ALA A 335 4.38 -3.95 -22.52
C ALA A 335 4.81 -2.65 -21.81
N TRP A 336 6.12 -2.49 -21.53
CA TRP A 336 6.70 -1.32 -20.90
C TRP A 336 7.23 -0.27 -21.89
N ASP A 337 7.15 -0.53 -23.19
CA ASP A 337 7.66 0.41 -24.18
C ASP A 337 6.85 1.71 -24.24
N THR A 338 7.59 2.81 -24.28
CA THR A 338 7.04 4.14 -24.50
C THR A 338 6.41 4.20 -25.89
N THR A 339 5.15 4.62 -25.95
CA THR A 339 4.51 4.88 -27.23
C THR A 339 4.72 6.34 -27.60
N SER A 340 5.47 6.58 -28.67
CA SER A 340 5.80 7.92 -29.17
C SER A 340 5.04 8.23 -30.44
N VAL A 341 4.38 9.39 -30.48
CA VAL A 341 3.67 9.89 -31.65
C VAL A 341 4.16 11.28 -31.98
N ILE A 342 4.49 11.51 -33.25
CA ILE A 342 4.77 12.85 -33.77
C ILE A 342 3.53 13.32 -34.51
N SER A 343 3.03 14.51 -34.18
CA SER A 343 1.85 15.07 -34.84
C SER A 343 1.94 16.58 -35.00
N VAL A 344 1.35 17.07 -36.09
CA VAL A 344 1.15 18.48 -36.34
C VAL A 344 -0.13 18.93 -35.63
N ALA A 345 -0.04 20.04 -34.91
CA ALA A 345 -1.18 20.65 -34.23
C ALA A 345 -1.04 22.17 -34.20
N THR A 346 -2.15 22.86 -33.92
CA THR A 346 -2.21 24.32 -33.76
C THR A 346 -2.45 24.68 -32.30
N TYR A 347 -1.63 25.59 -31.78
CA TYR A 347 -1.81 26.18 -30.46
C TYR A 347 -2.16 27.66 -30.57
N ALA A 348 -3.12 28.12 -29.77
CA ALA A 348 -3.53 29.52 -29.72
C ALA A 348 -3.53 30.00 -28.26
N THR A 349 -2.93 31.16 -28.00
CA THR A 349 -2.78 31.72 -26.64
C THR A 349 -4.10 32.12 -25.99
N ASN A 350 -5.14 32.38 -26.79
CA ASN A 350 -6.50 32.65 -26.32
C ASN A 350 -7.30 31.38 -25.99
N ASN A 351 -6.75 30.18 -26.25
CA ASN A 351 -7.27 28.91 -25.79
C ASN A 351 -6.11 28.04 -25.25
N PRO A 352 -5.49 28.48 -24.14
CA PRO A 352 -4.13 28.09 -23.78
C PRO A 352 -3.98 26.65 -23.29
N ASN A 353 -5.07 25.92 -23.03
CA ASN A 353 -5.01 24.53 -22.59
C ASN A 353 -5.47 23.56 -23.68
N ARG A 354 -5.54 23.98 -24.94
CA ARG A 354 -6.03 23.13 -26.04
C ARG A 354 -5.15 23.22 -27.28
N LEU A 355 -4.89 22.06 -27.88
CA LEU A 355 -4.40 21.93 -29.24
C LEU A 355 -5.57 21.63 -30.18
N THR A 356 -5.58 22.26 -31.35
CA THR A 356 -6.60 22.09 -32.39
C THR A 356 -5.99 21.72 -33.73
N GLY A 357 -6.78 21.15 -34.64
CA GLY A 357 -6.27 20.70 -35.94
C GLY A 357 -5.16 19.66 -35.76
N VAL A 358 -5.29 18.82 -34.74
CA VAL A 358 -4.31 17.80 -34.38
C VAL A 358 -4.44 16.66 -35.38
N SER A 359 -3.38 16.37 -36.12
CA SER A 359 -3.34 15.21 -37.01
C SER A 359 -3.33 13.91 -36.20
N ASN A 360 -4.03 12.88 -36.65
CA ASN A 360 -3.95 11.53 -36.08
C ASN A 360 -4.21 11.45 -34.55
N VAL A 361 -5.21 12.18 -34.05
CA VAL A 361 -5.58 12.19 -32.61
C VAL A 361 -5.80 10.79 -32.03
N ALA A 362 -6.33 9.85 -32.83
CA ALA A 362 -6.62 8.49 -32.39
C ALA A 362 -5.40 7.76 -31.80
N ASN A 363 -4.19 8.08 -32.29
CA ASN A 363 -2.94 7.46 -31.83
C ASN A 363 -2.30 8.17 -30.63
N ILE A 364 -2.78 9.35 -30.25
CA ILE A 364 -2.25 10.10 -29.10
C ILE A 364 -3.05 9.72 -27.85
N ALA A 365 -2.37 9.20 -26.83
CA ALA A 365 -3.00 8.74 -25.60
C ALA A 365 -3.16 9.86 -24.57
N VAL A 366 -4.17 9.74 -23.72
CA VAL A 366 -4.25 10.53 -22.47
C VAL A 366 -3.07 10.12 -21.58
N GLY A 367 -2.46 11.12 -20.93
CA GLY A 367 -1.24 10.96 -20.16
C GLY A 367 0.05 10.96 -20.98
N SER A 368 -0.01 11.20 -22.30
CA SER A 368 1.19 11.45 -23.10
C SER A 368 1.84 12.78 -22.70
N ARG A 369 3.15 12.76 -22.44
CA ARG A 369 3.95 13.98 -22.26
C ARG A 369 4.11 14.68 -23.60
N VAL A 370 3.86 15.97 -23.63
CA VAL A 370 4.01 16.82 -24.81
C VAL A 370 5.41 17.44 -24.80
N SER A 371 6.08 17.45 -25.93
CA SER A 371 7.34 18.16 -26.12
C SER A 371 7.45 18.82 -27.49
N GLY A 372 8.26 19.87 -27.58
CA GLY A 372 8.44 20.67 -28.78
C GLY A 372 8.95 22.07 -28.46
N SER A 373 9.24 22.86 -29.49
CA SER A 373 9.64 24.26 -29.31
C SER A 373 8.52 25.06 -28.64
N GLY A 374 8.85 25.79 -27.57
CA GLY A 374 7.91 26.60 -26.80
C GLY A 374 7.01 25.83 -25.82
N VAL A 375 7.27 24.53 -25.60
CA VAL A 375 6.59 23.70 -24.60
C VAL A 375 7.38 23.72 -23.30
N GLY A 376 6.72 24.04 -22.19
CA GLY A 376 7.32 23.95 -20.85
C GLY A 376 7.59 22.51 -20.42
N ARG A 377 8.30 22.30 -19.31
CA ARG A 377 8.54 20.95 -18.80
C ARG A 377 7.23 20.33 -18.32
N GLU A 378 7.12 19.00 -18.46
CA GLU A 378 6.06 18.19 -17.85
C GLU A 378 4.62 18.66 -18.16
N VAL A 379 4.38 19.04 -19.42
CA VAL A 379 3.03 19.24 -19.96
C VAL A 379 2.49 17.92 -20.50
N TYR A 380 1.24 17.59 -20.18
CA TYR A 380 0.62 16.31 -20.52
C TYR A 380 -0.73 16.48 -21.22
N VAL A 381 -1.12 15.48 -22.00
CA VAL A 381 -2.48 15.36 -22.57
C VAL A 381 -3.45 14.92 -21.47
N THR A 382 -4.47 15.72 -21.19
CA THR A 382 -5.53 15.41 -20.20
C THR A 382 -6.78 14.84 -20.83
N ALA A 383 -7.10 15.20 -22.08
CA ALA A 383 -8.23 14.65 -22.81
C ALA A 383 -7.98 14.70 -24.32
N ARG A 384 -8.76 13.92 -25.07
CA ARG A 384 -8.73 13.90 -26.54
C ARG A 384 -10.13 13.85 -27.13
N ASN A 385 -10.33 14.54 -28.25
CA ASN A 385 -11.54 14.42 -29.05
C ASN A 385 -11.17 14.15 -30.50
N ILE A 386 -11.43 12.91 -30.94
CA ILE A 386 -11.07 12.42 -32.28
C ILE A 386 -11.87 13.16 -33.36
N GLY A 387 -13.19 13.30 -33.19
CA GLY A 387 -14.05 13.93 -34.19
C GLY A 387 -13.76 15.42 -34.38
N ALA A 388 -13.38 16.12 -33.31
CA ALA A 388 -13.02 17.53 -33.36
C ALA A 388 -11.55 17.79 -33.73
N GLY A 389 -10.69 16.77 -33.74
CA GLY A 389 -9.25 16.94 -33.96
C GLY A 389 -8.57 17.78 -32.87
N THR A 390 -8.91 17.54 -31.58
CA THR A 390 -8.41 18.35 -30.46
C THR A 390 -7.83 17.51 -29.31
N LEU A 391 -6.90 18.10 -28.58
CA LEU A 391 -6.32 17.60 -27.32
C LEU A 391 -6.39 18.68 -26.24
N ASP A 392 -6.73 18.29 -25.02
CA ASP A 392 -6.60 19.16 -23.84
C ASP A 392 -5.27 18.91 -23.14
N LEU A 393 -4.68 19.97 -22.58
CA LEU A 393 -3.37 19.99 -21.96
C LEU A 393 -3.45 20.24 -20.45
N SER A 394 -2.44 19.77 -19.72
CA SER A 394 -2.30 19.99 -18.28
C SER A 394 -1.92 21.43 -17.92
N SER A 395 -1.22 22.12 -18.83
CA SER A 395 -0.72 23.48 -18.65
C SER A 395 -0.59 24.21 -19.99
N PRO A 396 -0.59 25.55 -19.99
CA PRO A 396 -0.29 26.35 -21.16
C PRO A 396 1.14 26.20 -21.69
N LEU A 397 1.32 26.61 -22.96
CA LEU A 397 2.60 26.63 -23.65
C LEU A 397 3.10 28.08 -23.83
N PHE A 398 4.36 28.35 -23.46
CA PHE A 398 4.90 29.71 -23.40
C PHE A 398 5.35 30.30 -24.74
N GLY A 399 5.71 29.46 -25.70
CA GLY A 399 6.31 29.90 -26.97
C GLY A 399 5.77 29.15 -28.19
N ALA A 400 4.57 28.58 -28.08
CA ALA A 400 4.07 27.59 -29.02
C ALA A 400 3.03 28.07 -30.04
N ALA A 401 2.71 29.37 -30.10
CA ALA A 401 1.65 29.88 -30.97
C ALA A 401 1.80 29.46 -32.44
N GLY A 402 0.67 29.15 -33.08
CA GLY A 402 0.58 28.71 -34.48
C GLY A 402 0.61 27.19 -34.66
N THR A 403 0.69 26.77 -35.93
CA THR A 403 0.74 25.36 -36.33
C THR A 403 2.18 24.86 -36.30
N ARG A 404 2.45 23.78 -35.58
CA ARG A 404 3.79 23.18 -35.46
C ARG A 404 3.73 21.68 -35.17
N THR A 405 4.88 21.03 -35.27
CA THR A 405 5.06 19.63 -34.93
C THR A 405 5.36 19.48 -33.44
N PHE A 406 4.66 18.56 -32.79
CA PHE A 406 4.86 18.16 -31.40
C PHE A 406 5.14 16.66 -31.31
N ALA A 407 5.87 16.26 -30.28
CA ALA A 407 6.04 14.86 -29.89
C ALA A 407 5.20 14.56 -28.64
N PHE A 408 4.60 13.37 -28.63
CA PHE A 408 3.71 12.88 -27.59
C PHE A 408 4.22 11.51 -27.12
N ASP A 409 4.75 11.44 -25.90
CA ASP A 409 5.35 10.23 -25.34
C ASP A 409 4.48 9.66 -24.21
N ARG A 410 3.91 8.47 -24.41
CA ARG A 410 3.18 7.76 -23.36
C ARG A 410 4.09 6.78 -22.63
N TYR A 411 4.62 7.20 -21.49
CA TYR A 411 5.35 6.33 -20.57
C TYR A 411 4.43 5.28 -19.93
N ARG A 412 5.02 4.21 -19.39
CA ARG A 412 4.32 3.06 -18.80
C ARG A 412 4.61 2.97 -17.31
N TYR A 413 3.58 2.82 -16.48
CA TYR A 413 3.65 2.94 -15.02
C TYR A 413 3.27 1.64 -14.33
N LEU A 414 3.90 1.32 -13.19
CA LEU A 414 3.48 0.20 -12.34
C LEU A 414 2.02 0.38 -11.92
N LEU A 415 1.65 1.58 -11.47
CA LEU A 415 0.27 1.98 -11.20
C LEU A 415 -0.13 3.18 -12.06
N ASP A 416 -1.16 3.00 -12.88
CA ASP A 416 -1.67 4.02 -13.78
C ASP A 416 -3.12 4.36 -13.41
N PHE A 417 -3.31 5.56 -12.85
CA PHE A 417 -4.63 6.06 -12.44
C PHE A 417 -5.25 7.01 -13.48
N SER A 418 -4.63 7.19 -14.66
CA SER A 418 -5.05 8.21 -15.64
C SER A 418 -6.46 8.02 -16.21
N GLY A 419 -7.02 6.80 -16.10
CA GLY A 419 -8.41 6.54 -16.48
C GLY A 419 -9.45 7.20 -15.56
N PHE A 420 -9.09 7.55 -14.31
CA PHE A 420 -9.99 8.28 -13.42
C PHE A 420 -10.12 9.75 -13.86
N ASP A 421 -11.36 10.21 -14.03
CA ASP A 421 -11.71 11.63 -14.08
C ASP A 421 -11.41 12.30 -12.74
N ASN A 422 -11.75 11.64 -11.64
CA ASN A 422 -11.56 12.15 -10.29
C ASN A 422 -11.28 11.03 -9.28
N LEU A 423 -10.09 11.05 -8.67
CA LEU A 423 -9.71 10.14 -7.58
C LEU A 423 -9.30 10.96 -6.34
N ALA A 424 -9.94 10.75 -5.20
CA ALA A 424 -9.59 11.45 -3.97
C ALA A 424 -9.28 10.50 -2.82
N ARG A 425 -8.35 10.92 -1.95
CA ARG A 425 -7.98 10.23 -0.69
C ARG A 425 -7.43 8.82 -0.91
N PHE A 426 -6.70 8.62 -2.01
CA PHE A 426 -5.98 7.37 -2.25
C PHE A 426 -4.56 7.46 -1.66
N GLU A 427 -4.15 6.42 -0.97
CA GLU A 427 -2.91 6.40 -0.20
C GLU A 427 -2.08 5.18 -0.57
N VAL A 428 -0.76 5.37 -0.66
CA VAL A 428 0.19 4.27 -0.78
C VAL A 428 1.25 4.45 0.30
N GLU A 429 1.40 3.45 1.16
CA GLU A 429 2.34 3.49 2.27
C GLU A 429 3.28 2.28 2.29
N GLY A 430 4.58 2.51 2.44
CA GLY A 430 5.53 1.42 2.68
C GLY A 430 5.63 0.45 1.49
N ILE A 431 5.45 0.97 0.27
CA ILE A 431 5.62 0.22 -0.97
C ILE A 431 6.98 0.54 -1.60
N GLU A 432 7.72 -0.49 -1.98
CA GLU A 432 8.80 -0.35 -2.95
C GLU A 432 8.25 -0.52 -4.39
N PHE A 433 8.37 0.54 -5.18
CA PHE A 433 8.20 0.51 -6.63
C PHE A 433 9.53 0.11 -7.28
N GLY A 434 9.70 -1.19 -7.52
CA GLY A 434 10.84 -1.80 -8.20
C GLY A 434 10.76 -1.57 -9.72
N CYS A 435 11.03 -0.35 -10.17
CA CYS A 435 10.89 0.03 -11.58
C CYS A 435 11.99 -0.52 -12.49
N ASN A 436 13.17 -0.83 -11.95
CA ASN A 436 14.28 -1.55 -12.62
C ASN A 436 14.78 -0.94 -13.94
N GLY A 437 14.59 0.36 -14.16
CA GLY A 437 14.88 1.03 -15.44
C GLY A 437 13.97 0.60 -16.59
N THR A 438 12.91 -0.15 -16.27
CA THR A 438 11.95 -0.74 -17.22
C THR A 438 10.64 0.05 -17.25
N ALA A 439 10.13 0.42 -16.07
CA ALA A 439 8.86 1.13 -15.90
C ALA A 439 9.01 2.48 -15.20
N SER A 440 7.99 3.31 -15.26
CA SER A 440 7.77 4.43 -14.35
C SER A 440 6.97 3.98 -13.12
N GLY A 441 6.98 4.78 -12.05
CA GLY A 441 6.34 4.42 -10.77
C GLY A 441 4.81 4.57 -10.82
N VAL A 442 4.32 5.79 -10.58
CA VAL A 442 2.90 6.09 -10.44
C VAL A 442 2.48 7.22 -11.39
N MET A 443 1.40 7.03 -12.14
CA MET A 443 0.71 8.13 -12.85
C MET A 443 -0.61 8.42 -12.13
N LEU A 444 -0.81 9.66 -11.71
CA LEU A 444 -2.01 10.11 -10.99
C LEU A 444 -3.23 10.24 -11.91
N ALA A 445 -4.41 10.31 -11.28
CA ALA A 445 -5.67 10.61 -11.95
C ALA A 445 -5.67 12.00 -12.60
N ARG A 446 -6.58 12.20 -13.58
CA ARG A 446 -6.70 13.49 -14.29
C ARG A 446 -7.18 14.61 -13.38
N GLY A 447 -8.09 14.30 -12.46
CA GLY A 447 -8.54 15.16 -11.37
C GLY A 447 -8.55 14.38 -10.07
N GLY A 448 -8.61 15.09 -8.95
CA GLY A 448 -8.49 14.45 -7.65
C GLY A 448 -8.04 15.38 -6.54
N LEU A 449 -8.01 14.85 -5.33
CA LEU A 449 -7.59 15.57 -4.11
C LEU A 449 -6.91 14.60 -3.14
N ILE A 450 -5.78 15.01 -2.57
CA ILE A 450 -5.13 14.34 -1.43
C ILE A 450 -4.71 12.91 -1.81
N PHE A 451 -3.89 12.78 -2.86
CA PHE A 451 -3.13 11.54 -3.08
C PHE A 451 -1.94 11.53 -2.11
N GLN A 452 -1.68 10.41 -1.44
CA GLN A 452 -0.59 10.33 -0.46
C GLN A 452 0.39 9.21 -0.81
N LEU A 453 1.67 9.54 -0.75
CA LEU A 453 2.80 8.63 -0.89
C LEU A 453 3.64 8.76 0.37
N GLU A 454 3.65 7.71 1.20
CA GLU A 454 4.33 7.73 2.50
C GLU A 454 5.28 6.54 2.66
N ASN A 455 6.49 6.79 3.13
CA ASN A 455 7.48 5.72 3.39
C ASN A 455 7.75 4.82 2.17
N CYS A 456 7.51 5.31 0.95
CA CYS A 456 7.67 4.54 -0.27
C CYS A 456 9.09 4.64 -0.83
N VAL A 457 9.51 3.63 -1.60
CA VAL A 457 10.78 3.64 -2.33
C VAL A 457 10.51 3.55 -3.82
N PHE A 458 10.98 4.53 -4.59
CA PHE A 458 10.97 4.52 -6.05
C PHE A 458 12.35 4.13 -6.56
N ASN A 459 12.49 2.84 -6.89
CA ASN A 459 13.77 2.24 -7.23
C ASN A 459 13.95 2.18 -8.75
N ARG A 460 14.84 3.01 -9.28
CA ARG A 460 15.24 3.08 -10.70
C ARG A 460 14.06 3.27 -11.66
N PRO A 461 13.21 4.31 -11.54
CA PRO A 461 12.24 4.61 -12.58
C PRO A 461 12.93 4.84 -13.93
N ARG A 462 12.33 4.35 -15.02
CA ARG A 462 12.80 4.55 -16.40
C ARG A 462 12.64 6.00 -16.83
N ASP A 463 11.47 6.58 -16.58
CA ASP A 463 11.15 7.95 -16.99
C ASP A 463 10.71 8.80 -15.80
N ARG A 464 9.72 8.34 -15.02
CA ARG A 464 9.09 9.15 -13.96
C ARG A 464 8.89 8.34 -12.68
N GLY A 465 9.19 8.94 -11.53
CA GLY A 465 8.76 8.40 -10.24
C GLY A 465 7.25 8.56 -10.06
N VAL A 466 6.79 9.80 -9.99
CA VAL A 466 5.36 10.18 -9.86
C VAL A 466 4.99 11.21 -10.90
N THR A 467 3.94 10.94 -11.67
CA THR A 467 3.48 11.86 -12.72
C THR A 467 2.09 12.38 -12.43
N SER A 468 1.96 13.70 -12.34
CA SER A 468 0.67 14.37 -12.44
C SER A 468 0.38 14.73 -13.89
N ILE A 469 -0.70 14.21 -14.45
CA ILE A 469 -1.13 14.56 -15.82
C ILE A 469 -2.18 15.67 -15.84
N GLY A 470 -2.75 16.03 -14.69
CA GLY A 470 -3.79 17.04 -14.55
C GLY A 470 -3.84 17.55 -13.12
N THR A 471 -5.02 17.74 -12.54
CA THR A 471 -5.22 18.29 -11.20
C THR A 471 -5.30 17.25 -10.09
N GLY A 472 -5.11 15.95 -10.38
CA GLY A 472 -5.12 14.87 -9.38
C GLY A 472 -4.09 15.00 -8.26
N CYS A 473 -3.07 15.84 -8.43
CA CYS A 473 -2.07 16.14 -7.39
C CYS A 473 -2.49 17.25 -6.41
N ALA A 474 -3.70 17.80 -6.48
CA ALA A 474 -4.15 18.83 -5.56
C ALA A 474 -4.06 18.36 -4.10
N GLY A 475 -3.31 19.09 -3.27
CA GLY A 475 -3.09 18.71 -1.88
C GLY A 475 -2.28 17.41 -1.70
N MET A 476 -1.52 16.96 -2.70
CA MET A 476 -0.75 15.71 -2.64
C MET A 476 0.35 15.74 -1.58
N PHE A 477 0.53 14.62 -0.87
CA PHE A 477 1.61 14.44 0.11
C PHE A 477 2.63 13.45 -0.44
N VAL A 478 3.91 13.81 -0.38
CA VAL A 478 5.05 12.92 -0.64
C VAL A 478 5.98 13.03 0.55
N ASP A 479 5.92 12.03 1.42
CA ASP A 479 6.50 12.11 2.76
C ASP A 479 7.37 10.90 3.06
N ARG A 480 8.57 11.14 3.60
CA ARG A 480 9.53 10.09 4.00
C ARG A 480 9.84 9.08 2.88
N CYS A 481 9.72 9.49 1.61
CA CYS A 481 9.98 8.61 0.47
C CYS A 481 11.46 8.64 0.07
N GLN A 482 11.91 7.56 -0.57
CA GLN A 482 13.21 7.50 -1.24
C GLN A 482 13.03 7.38 -2.75
N PHE A 483 13.82 8.14 -3.50
CA PHE A 483 13.86 8.09 -4.95
C PHE A 483 15.30 7.83 -5.41
N TRP A 484 15.51 6.76 -6.17
CA TRP A 484 16.81 6.42 -6.76
C TRP A 484 16.71 6.39 -8.28
N SER A 485 17.39 7.30 -8.96
CA SER A 485 17.37 7.36 -10.43
C SER A 485 17.97 6.09 -11.04
N ASN A 486 17.45 5.64 -12.18
CA ASN A 486 18.09 4.62 -13.02
C ASN A 486 19.38 5.15 -13.69
N GLU A 487 19.56 6.47 -13.73
CA GLU A 487 20.61 7.18 -14.44
C GLU A 487 21.80 7.56 -13.51
N GLN A 488 22.06 6.78 -12.44
CA GLN A 488 23.15 7.06 -11.48
C GLN A 488 24.50 7.38 -12.15
N PRO A 489 25.01 6.60 -13.14
CA PRO A 489 26.30 6.89 -13.77
C PRO A 489 26.23 7.95 -14.87
N VAL A 490 25.04 8.43 -15.23
CA VAL A 490 24.86 9.36 -16.34
C VAL A 490 25.22 10.78 -15.88
N PRO A 491 26.00 11.56 -16.67
CA PRO A 491 26.26 12.96 -16.39
C PRO A 491 24.97 13.77 -16.21
N ALA A 492 24.95 14.71 -15.27
CA ALA A 492 23.73 15.40 -14.83
C ALA A 492 22.98 16.08 -15.98
N GLN A 493 23.71 16.69 -16.92
CA GLN A 493 23.14 17.36 -18.10
C GLN A 493 22.52 16.41 -19.13
N ASN A 494 22.80 15.11 -19.08
CA ASN A 494 22.26 14.11 -20.01
C ASN A 494 21.08 13.32 -19.43
N ARG A 495 20.78 13.49 -18.15
CA ARG A 495 19.68 12.80 -17.46
C ARG A 495 18.32 13.26 -17.99
N THR A 496 17.37 12.35 -18.04
CA THR A 496 15.99 12.59 -18.50
C THR A 496 14.93 12.13 -17.50
N THR A 497 15.31 11.30 -16.53
CA THR A 497 14.41 10.79 -15.50
C THR A 497 14.16 11.86 -14.45
N ILE A 498 12.90 12.11 -14.08
CA ILE A 498 12.54 13.02 -12.97
C ILE A 498 11.83 12.27 -11.86
N ALA A 499 11.98 12.74 -10.62
CA ALA A 499 11.33 12.09 -9.48
C ALA A 499 9.83 12.39 -9.46
N LEU A 500 9.40 13.65 -9.58
CA LEU A 500 7.99 13.98 -9.68
C LEU A 500 7.65 15.28 -10.44
N ASN A 501 6.40 15.40 -10.88
CA ASN A 501 5.81 16.68 -11.31
C ASN A 501 4.43 16.93 -10.68
N VAL A 502 4.07 18.21 -10.59
CA VAL A 502 2.82 18.72 -10.02
C VAL A 502 2.25 19.79 -10.95
N ASN A 503 0.94 19.76 -11.22
CA ASN A 503 0.27 20.77 -12.06
C ASN A 503 -0.70 21.67 -11.28
N THR A 504 -0.89 21.47 -9.98
CA THR A 504 -1.85 22.25 -9.17
C THR A 504 -1.42 22.37 -7.71
N ASN A 505 -2.22 23.05 -6.89
CA ASN A 505 -1.79 23.68 -5.64
C ASN A 505 -1.57 22.74 -4.44
N ASP A 506 -0.92 23.32 -3.42
CA ASP A 506 -0.98 22.91 -2.01
C ASP A 506 -0.34 21.56 -1.67
N THR A 507 0.71 21.16 -2.42
CA THR A 507 1.44 19.93 -2.13
C THR A 507 2.39 20.04 -0.95
N LYS A 508 2.56 18.93 -0.24
CA LYS A 508 3.53 18.79 0.86
C LYS A 508 4.57 17.74 0.48
N ILE A 509 5.82 18.18 0.34
CA ILE A 509 6.95 17.35 -0.07
C ILE A 509 7.98 17.40 1.07
N ARG A 510 8.02 16.34 1.87
CA ARG A 510 8.70 16.36 3.17
C ARG A 510 9.60 15.15 3.42
N ASP A 511 10.72 15.39 4.07
CA ASP A 511 11.60 14.35 4.62
C ASP A 511 12.02 13.26 3.60
N ASN A 512 12.06 13.62 2.31
CA ASN A 512 12.39 12.70 1.23
C ASN A 512 13.90 12.65 0.97
N ARG A 513 14.37 11.52 0.44
CA ARG A 513 15.74 11.37 -0.09
C ARG A 513 15.72 11.14 -1.60
N VAL A 514 16.40 11.98 -2.38
CA VAL A 514 16.34 11.94 -3.86
C VAL A 514 17.72 11.97 -4.50
N VAL A 515 17.97 11.02 -5.39
CA VAL A 515 19.33 10.63 -5.77
C VAL A 515 19.54 10.62 -7.28
N ARG A 516 20.35 11.56 -7.79
CA ARG A 516 20.84 11.64 -9.18
C ARG A 516 19.75 11.64 -10.27
N PHE A 517 18.65 12.35 -10.04
CA PHE A 517 17.64 12.62 -11.08
C PHE A 517 18.02 13.82 -11.95
N ALA A 518 17.39 13.96 -13.12
CA ALA A 518 17.45 15.19 -13.91
C ALA A 518 16.82 16.37 -13.16
N HIS A 519 15.69 16.12 -12.51
CA HIS A 519 14.98 17.04 -11.62
C HIS A 519 14.39 16.24 -10.45
N PHE A 520 14.41 16.81 -9.24
CA PHE A 520 13.57 16.30 -8.15
C PHE A 520 12.12 16.60 -8.50
N ALA A 521 11.78 17.88 -8.70
CA ALA A 521 10.40 18.28 -8.84
C ALA A 521 10.18 19.42 -9.85
N ILE A 522 9.16 19.28 -10.70
CA ILE A 522 8.62 20.34 -11.55
C ILE A 522 7.26 20.77 -10.99
N MET A 523 7.14 22.05 -10.60
CA MET A 523 6.07 22.56 -9.74
C MET A 523 5.27 23.66 -10.44
N ALA A 524 4.17 23.27 -11.08
CA ALA A 524 3.10 24.20 -11.43
C ALA A 524 2.11 24.35 -10.27
N GLY A 525 1.28 25.38 -10.34
CA GLY A 525 0.43 25.78 -9.22
C GLY A 525 1.21 26.59 -8.18
N THR A 526 0.66 26.66 -6.97
CA THR A 526 1.11 27.53 -5.88
C THR A 526 0.87 26.87 -4.52
N GLY A 527 1.42 27.42 -3.43
CA GLY A 527 1.13 26.91 -2.08
C GLY A 527 1.95 25.68 -1.67
N HIS A 528 3.06 25.39 -2.35
CA HIS A 528 3.84 24.18 -2.10
C HIS A 528 4.77 24.31 -0.89
N MET A 529 4.99 23.18 -0.20
CA MET A 529 5.88 23.09 0.94
C MET A 529 6.97 22.05 0.69
N PHE A 530 8.24 22.48 0.66
CA PHE A 530 9.42 21.62 0.65
C PHE A 530 10.14 21.71 1.99
N ILE A 531 10.08 20.65 2.80
CA ILE A 531 10.59 20.66 4.18
C ILE A 531 11.47 19.44 4.44
N GLY A 532 12.67 19.63 4.97
CA GLY A 532 13.47 18.49 5.49
C GLY A 532 13.97 17.50 4.43
N ASN A 533 13.86 17.82 3.14
CA ASN A 533 14.29 16.92 2.08
C ASN A 533 15.81 16.93 1.94
N HIS A 534 16.37 15.80 1.53
CA HIS A 534 17.77 15.65 1.17
C HIS A 534 17.87 15.16 -0.28
N PHE A 535 18.28 16.04 -1.20
CA PHE A 535 18.41 15.69 -2.60
C PHE A 535 19.76 16.09 -3.19
N PHE A 536 20.37 15.15 -3.89
CA PHE A 536 21.70 15.28 -4.45
C PHE A 536 21.71 14.87 -5.91
N GLN A 537 22.15 15.79 -6.75
CA GLN A 537 22.13 15.66 -8.21
C GLN A 537 23.51 15.70 -8.84
N GLY A 538 24.56 15.55 -8.03
CA GLY A 538 25.93 15.41 -8.53
C GLY A 538 26.10 14.23 -9.50
N ASP A 539 27.26 14.19 -10.12
CA ASP A 539 27.72 13.15 -11.01
C ASP A 539 29.22 12.94 -10.81
N ASP A 540 29.82 12.08 -11.61
CA ASP A 540 31.24 11.72 -11.49
C ASP A 540 32.11 12.60 -12.41
N GLN A 541 31.60 13.74 -12.89
CA GLN A 541 32.38 14.70 -13.66
C GLN A 541 33.21 15.58 -12.71
N GLU A 542 34.47 15.83 -13.07
CA GLU A 542 35.36 16.70 -12.29
C GLU A 542 34.84 18.14 -12.22
N VAL A 543 34.47 18.71 -13.38
CA VAL A 543 33.74 19.98 -13.48
C VAL A 543 32.67 19.81 -14.53
N GLY A 544 31.40 19.97 -14.15
CA GLY A 544 30.28 19.75 -15.06
C GLY A 544 29.09 20.68 -14.85
N PRO A 545 28.28 20.93 -15.90
CA PRO A 545 27.01 21.62 -15.75
C PRO A 545 26.05 20.83 -14.83
N ARG A 546 25.20 21.56 -14.12
CA ARG A 546 24.16 21.01 -13.26
C ARG A 546 22.78 21.34 -13.81
N ARG A 547 21.77 20.62 -13.33
CA ARG A 547 20.36 20.87 -13.65
C ARG A 547 19.63 21.41 -12.43
N ALA A 548 18.41 21.88 -12.67
CA ALA A 548 17.53 22.31 -11.60
C ALA A 548 17.13 21.11 -10.72
N GLY A 549 17.25 21.25 -9.41
CA GLY A 549 16.65 20.34 -8.45
C GLY A 549 15.14 20.49 -8.44
N ILE A 550 14.71 21.73 -8.18
CA ILE A 550 13.30 22.13 -8.09
C ILE A 550 13.07 23.22 -9.13
N VAL A 551 11.94 23.14 -9.85
CA VAL A 551 11.51 24.15 -10.81
C VAL A 551 10.13 24.64 -10.42
N PHE A 552 9.99 25.92 -10.10
CA PHE A 552 8.68 26.57 -9.98
C PHE A 552 8.31 27.20 -11.33
N THR A 553 7.09 26.96 -11.80
CA THR A 553 6.62 27.45 -13.12
C THR A 553 5.53 28.52 -13.04
N SER A 554 5.08 28.87 -11.82
CA SER A 554 4.16 29.97 -11.55
C SER A 554 4.90 31.19 -11.04
N THR A 555 4.59 32.38 -11.57
CA THR A 555 5.17 33.65 -11.09
C THR A 555 4.79 33.95 -9.64
N HIS A 556 3.56 33.66 -9.24
CA HIS A 556 3.11 33.81 -7.85
C HIS A 556 3.18 32.48 -7.11
N ALA A 557 4.38 32.03 -6.75
CA ALA A 557 4.60 30.69 -6.22
C ALA A 557 3.89 30.45 -4.87
N ARG A 558 3.83 31.45 -3.98
CA ARG A 558 3.28 31.31 -2.61
C ARG A 558 3.78 30.04 -1.91
N SER A 559 5.07 29.74 -2.07
CA SER A 559 5.65 28.45 -1.70
C SER A 559 6.82 28.65 -0.75
N LEU A 560 7.16 27.59 -0.01
CA LEU A 560 8.29 27.58 0.93
C LEU A 560 9.23 26.41 0.66
N VAL A 561 10.53 26.71 0.74
CA VAL A 561 11.64 25.74 0.68
C VAL A 561 12.48 25.96 1.93
N THR A 562 12.32 25.09 2.92
CA THR A 562 12.98 25.25 4.24
C THR A 562 13.56 23.98 4.82
N GLY A 563 14.73 24.09 5.46
CA GLY A 563 15.33 22.96 6.18
C GLY A 563 15.82 21.83 5.28
N ASN A 564 16.09 22.08 4.00
CA ASN A 564 16.49 21.05 3.04
C ASN A 564 18.03 20.99 2.90
N TYR A 565 18.54 19.82 2.51
CA TYR A 565 19.91 19.63 2.02
C TYR A 565 19.87 19.52 0.48
N ILE A 566 20.44 20.52 -0.19
CA ILE A 566 20.36 20.75 -1.64
C ILE A 566 21.76 20.66 -2.22
N ASP A 567 22.03 19.59 -2.96
CA ASP A 567 23.40 19.24 -3.38
C ASP A 567 23.50 19.12 -4.91
N ASN A 568 24.47 19.85 -5.46
CA ASN A 568 24.86 19.83 -6.87
C ASN A 568 23.70 20.09 -7.85
N CYS A 569 22.74 20.93 -7.46
CA CYS A 569 21.66 21.41 -8.31
C CYS A 569 21.19 22.80 -7.87
N PHE A 570 20.37 23.43 -8.70
CA PHE A 570 19.81 24.76 -8.44
C PHE A 570 18.30 24.75 -8.31
N ILE A 571 17.74 25.75 -7.65
CA ILE A 571 16.31 26.04 -7.71
C ILE A 571 16.09 26.99 -8.88
N GLU A 572 15.21 26.60 -9.79
CA GLU A 572 14.80 27.43 -10.92
C GLU A 572 13.40 28.01 -10.68
N TRP A 573 13.23 29.30 -10.97
CA TRP A 573 11.92 29.94 -10.98
C TRP A 573 11.64 30.53 -12.36
N SER A 574 10.68 29.95 -13.06
CA SER A 574 10.28 30.32 -14.42
C SER A 574 8.77 30.55 -14.49
N ASN A 575 8.30 31.05 -15.63
CA ASN A 575 6.89 31.13 -16.03
C ASN A 575 6.65 30.38 -17.34
N GLU A 576 7.26 29.20 -17.48
CA GLU A 576 7.20 28.37 -18.69
C GLU A 576 5.85 27.69 -18.96
N HIS A 577 4.89 27.89 -18.06
CA HIS A 577 3.49 27.48 -18.22
C HIS A 577 2.54 28.68 -18.38
N ASP A 578 3.06 29.86 -18.73
CA ASP A 578 2.27 31.05 -19.04
C ASP A 578 2.07 31.18 -20.54
N ALA A 579 0.82 31.33 -21.02
CA ALA A 579 0.53 31.51 -22.44
C ALA A 579 0.93 32.90 -22.98
N SER A 580 1.10 33.89 -22.11
CA SER A 580 1.49 35.26 -22.45
C SER A 580 2.62 35.70 -21.51
N PRO A 581 3.86 35.19 -21.70
CA PRO A 581 4.92 35.31 -20.70
C PRO A 581 5.45 36.72 -20.41
N ALA A 582 5.04 37.72 -21.19
CA ALA A 582 5.39 39.11 -20.93
C ALA A 582 4.49 39.64 -19.81
N PHE A 583 5.08 40.27 -18.80
CA PHE A 583 4.30 40.85 -17.72
C PHE A 583 3.49 42.06 -18.21
N ASP A 584 2.17 41.99 -18.04
CA ASP A 584 1.24 43.10 -18.26
C ASP A 584 0.52 43.46 -16.95
N SER A 585 -0.20 42.50 -16.38
CA SER A 585 -0.98 42.66 -15.14
C SER A 585 -0.86 41.44 -14.21
N GLY A 586 -1.44 41.52 -13.02
CA GLY A 586 -1.42 40.43 -12.02
C GLY A 586 -0.13 40.41 -11.19
N PHE A 587 0.34 39.20 -10.87
CA PHE A 587 1.45 39.00 -9.96
C PHE A 587 2.71 38.58 -10.72
N SER A 588 3.80 39.32 -10.48
CA SER A 588 5.14 38.96 -10.97
C SER A 588 5.77 37.89 -10.07
N PHE A 589 7.07 37.61 -10.23
CA PHE A 589 7.81 36.65 -9.40
C PHE A 589 7.71 37.04 -7.92
N SER A 590 6.84 36.34 -7.18
CA SER A 590 6.43 36.72 -5.83
C SER A 590 6.05 35.55 -4.92
N GLY A 591 6.13 35.80 -3.60
CA GLY A 591 5.64 34.89 -2.57
C GLY A 591 6.47 33.62 -2.38
N LEU A 592 7.75 33.63 -2.76
CA LEU A 592 8.66 32.51 -2.52
C LEU A 592 9.52 32.77 -1.30
N THR A 593 9.55 31.80 -0.37
CA THR A 593 10.44 31.80 0.79
C THR A 593 11.45 30.67 0.68
N ILE A 594 12.73 30.99 0.72
CA ILE A 594 13.84 30.02 0.70
C ILE A 594 14.71 30.29 1.92
N GLY A 595 14.62 29.45 2.95
CA GLY A 595 15.42 29.69 4.14
C GLY A 595 15.77 28.47 4.97
N ASN A 596 16.80 28.60 5.81
CA ASN A 596 17.31 27.51 6.65
C ASN A 596 17.74 26.27 5.85
N ASN A 597 18.15 26.41 4.59
CA ASN A 597 18.63 25.29 3.77
C ASN A 597 20.16 25.20 3.78
N ILE A 598 20.67 23.99 3.55
CA ILE A 598 22.07 23.72 3.27
C ILE A 598 22.19 23.57 1.75
N PHE A 599 22.97 24.45 1.13
CA PHE A 599 23.31 24.40 -0.28
C PHE A 599 24.77 23.97 -0.44
N MET A 600 24.98 22.85 -1.10
CA MET A 600 26.29 22.28 -1.37
C MET A 600 26.53 22.18 -2.87
N ALA A 601 27.76 22.44 -3.31
CA ALA A 601 28.17 22.15 -4.67
C ALA A 601 29.62 21.66 -4.74
N THR A 602 29.85 20.62 -5.55
CA THR A 602 31.18 20.08 -5.86
C THR A 602 31.32 19.87 -7.37
N GLY A 603 32.53 20.04 -7.89
CA GLY A 603 32.80 19.86 -9.32
C GLY A 603 31.90 20.71 -10.23
N VAL A 604 31.69 21.97 -9.86
CA VAL A 604 30.92 22.95 -10.64
C VAL A 604 31.82 24.07 -11.12
N GLY A 605 31.52 24.63 -12.29
CA GLY A 605 32.22 25.80 -12.83
C GLY A 605 31.81 27.09 -12.11
N THR A 606 32.60 28.16 -12.27
CA THR A 606 32.39 29.44 -11.59
C THR A 606 31.04 30.09 -11.89
N SER A 607 30.45 29.79 -13.05
CA SER A 607 29.15 30.29 -13.50
C SER A 607 27.94 29.62 -12.84
N PHE A 608 28.13 28.53 -12.09
CA PHE A 608 27.04 27.86 -11.38
C PHE A 608 26.40 28.79 -10.35
N ARG A 609 25.08 28.75 -10.25
CA ARG A 609 24.26 29.47 -9.27
C ARG A 609 23.30 28.47 -8.63
N TRP A 610 23.02 28.59 -7.34
CA TRP A 610 22.00 27.76 -6.67
C TRP A 610 20.59 28.31 -6.87
N LEU A 611 20.45 29.61 -7.16
CA LEU A 611 19.16 30.27 -7.36
C LEU A 611 19.13 30.90 -8.75
N VAL A 612 18.24 30.41 -9.62
CA VAL A 612 18.14 30.86 -11.01
C VAL A 612 16.72 31.30 -11.29
N ILE A 613 16.55 32.50 -11.86
CA ILE A 613 15.27 32.96 -12.38
C ILE A 613 15.34 32.98 -13.90
N THR A 614 14.36 32.37 -14.55
CA THR A 614 14.28 32.26 -16.01
C THR A 614 12.96 32.86 -16.51
N PRO A 615 12.87 34.20 -16.64
CA PRO A 615 11.67 34.86 -17.17
C PRO A 615 11.50 34.49 -18.65
N ARG A 616 10.33 33.98 -19.02
CA ARG A 616 9.99 33.64 -20.41
C ARG A 616 9.49 34.83 -21.23
N GLY A 617 9.33 36.00 -20.58
CA GLY A 617 9.02 37.27 -21.22
C GLY A 617 9.43 38.47 -20.35
N PRO A 618 9.43 39.69 -20.92
CA PRO A 618 9.94 40.90 -20.26
C PRO A 618 8.97 41.48 -19.21
N GLY A 619 9.44 42.48 -18.46
CA GLY A 619 8.63 43.29 -17.55
C GLY A 619 8.39 42.68 -16.16
N HIS A 620 8.84 41.44 -15.94
CA HIS A 620 8.75 40.76 -14.66
C HIS A 620 9.74 41.33 -13.63
N PHE A 621 9.41 41.24 -12.34
CA PHE A 621 10.19 41.79 -11.23
C PHE A 621 9.96 40.96 -9.97
N LEU A 622 10.79 41.16 -8.94
CA LEU A 622 10.62 40.51 -7.64
C LEU A 622 9.67 41.31 -6.73
N ASN A 623 8.75 40.60 -6.08
CA ASN A 623 7.85 41.18 -5.09
C ASN A 623 7.60 40.24 -3.90
N GLY A 624 7.98 40.61 -2.68
CA GLY A 624 7.69 39.80 -1.49
C GLY A 624 8.42 38.46 -1.50
N VAL A 625 9.74 38.51 -1.65
CA VAL A 625 10.63 37.34 -1.73
C VAL A 625 11.58 37.38 -0.53
N SER A 626 11.72 36.25 0.16
CA SER A 626 12.63 36.09 1.30
C SER A 626 13.61 34.96 1.05
N ILE A 627 14.90 35.27 1.00
CA ILE A 627 16.00 34.32 0.88
C ILE A 627 16.89 34.51 2.10
N ALA A 628 16.67 33.72 3.16
CA ALA A 628 17.27 34.01 4.46
C ALA A 628 17.82 32.79 5.19
N ASN A 629 18.89 32.97 5.96
CA ASN A 629 19.45 31.95 6.85
C ASN A 629 19.87 30.65 6.14
N ASN A 630 20.32 30.72 4.89
CA ASN A 630 20.86 29.57 4.16
C ASN A 630 22.38 29.49 4.32
N ALA A 631 22.93 28.27 4.26
CA ALA A 631 24.36 28.04 4.20
C ALA A 631 24.76 27.61 2.80
N PHE A 632 25.53 28.44 2.08
CA PHE A 632 26.08 28.13 0.76
C PHE A 632 27.53 27.70 0.87
N ARG A 633 27.86 26.53 0.30
CA ARG A 633 29.21 25.99 0.33
C ARG A 633 29.57 25.29 -0.97
N THR A 634 30.71 25.66 -1.54
CA THR A 634 31.40 24.82 -2.52
C THR A 634 32.48 23.96 -1.85
N VAL A 635 32.85 22.84 -2.47
CA VAL A 635 34.05 22.07 -2.15
C VAL A 635 34.86 21.82 -3.41
N GLY A 636 36.18 22.04 -3.33
CA GLY A 636 37.11 21.83 -4.44
C GLY A 636 37.09 22.93 -5.50
N GLY A 637 36.54 24.12 -5.20
CA GLY A 637 36.48 25.26 -6.12
C GLY A 637 35.67 26.41 -5.54
N ALA A 638 35.45 27.46 -6.33
CA ALA A 638 34.59 28.59 -5.97
C ALA A 638 33.61 28.91 -7.10
N VAL A 639 32.46 29.47 -6.73
CA VAL A 639 31.50 30.05 -7.68
C VAL A 639 31.45 31.56 -7.53
N ASP A 640 31.10 32.28 -8.59
CA ASP A 640 31.11 33.74 -8.50
C ASP A 640 30.03 34.24 -7.54
N ARG A 641 28.82 33.66 -7.62
CA ARG A 641 27.63 34.11 -6.88
C ARG A 641 26.70 32.94 -6.59
N VAL A 642 25.72 33.15 -5.71
CA VAL A 642 24.68 32.16 -5.41
C VAL A 642 23.45 32.26 -6.32
N ASP A 643 23.28 33.41 -6.96
CA ASP A 643 22.07 33.85 -7.65
C ASP A 643 22.35 34.33 -9.07
N GLY A 644 21.40 34.12 -9.98
CA GLY A 644 21.50 34.58 -11.36
C GLY A 644 20.16 34.63 -12.09
N ILE A 645 20.15 35.37 -13.20
CA ILE A 645 19.04 35.41 -14.15
C ILE A 645 19.49 34.69 -15.41
N ASP A 646 18.75 33.66 -15.81
CA ASP A 646 18.85 33.13 -17.16
C ASP A 646 18.13 34.07 -18.12
N ALA A 647 18.91 34.96 -18.73
CA ALA A 647 18.43 36.00 -19.63
C ALA A 647 18.18 35.52 -21.06
N THR A 648 18.12 34.20 -21.31
CA THR A 648 17.90 33.62 -22.64
C THR A 648 16.65 34.18 -23.32
N PHE A 649 15.60 34.52 -22.56
CA PHE A 649 14.36 35.09 -23.10
C PHE A 649 14.15 36.54 -22.67
N ALA A 650 14.34 36.85 -21.39
CA ALA A 650 14.20 38.19 -20.86
C ALA A 650 14.95 38.36 -19.54
N THR A 651 15.20 39.62 -19.17
CA THR A 651 15.69 40.00 -17.83
C THR A 651 14.54 40.49 -16.93
N LEU A 652 14.85 40.77 -15.67
CA LEU A 652 13.93 41.38 -14.72
C LEU A 652 13.97 42.91 -14.79
N ASP A 653 12.83 43.54 -14.54
CA ASP A 653 12.69 44.97 -14.31
C ASP A 653 13.06 45.30 -12.85
N PHE A 654 14.35 45.59 -12.64
CA PHE A 654 14.89 45.99 -11.35
C PHE A 654 14.25 47.27 -10.81
N GLY A 655 13.69 48.12 -11.68
CA GLY A 655 12.94 49.34 -11.36
C GLY A 655 11.61 49.09 -10.64
N ARG A 656 11.20 47.82 -10.51
CA ARG A 656 9.92 47.45 -9.87
C ARG A 656 10.08 46.53 -8.67
N PHE A 657 11.31 46.21 -8.27
CA PHE A 657 11.58 45.37 -7.10
C PHE A 657 10.94 45.95 -5.82
N ARG A 658 10.25 45.10 -5.07
CA ARG A 658 9.60 45.44 -3.80
C ARG A 658 9.70 44.31 -2.78
N ASN A 659 9.85 44.64 -1.51
CA ASN A 659 9.85 43.69 -0.39
C ASN A 659 10.76 42.47 -0.65
N VAL A 660 11.99 42.72 -1.08
CA VAL A 660 12.99 41.68 -1.32
C VAL A 660 13.89 41.60 -0.09
N THR A 661 14.10 40.41 0.44
CA THR A 661 15.00 40.17 1.58
C THR A 661 16.01 39.10 1.20
N PHE A 662 17.29 39.39 1.40
CA PHE A 662 18.40 38.49 1.18
C PHE A 662 19.40 38.65 2.34
N GLU A 663 19.18 37.96 3.45
CA GLU A 663 19.89 38.24 4.71
C GLU A 663 20.22 36.97 5.53
N GLY A 664 21.17 37.07 6.46
CA GLY A 664 21.54 35.95 7.34
C GLY A 664 22.15 34.74 6.64
N ASN A 665 22.48 34.84 5.35
CA ASN A 665 23.07 33.76 4.58
C ASN A 665 24.59 33.68 4.83
N THR A 666 25.13 32.47 4.84
CA THR A 666 26.57 32.21 4.97
C THR A 666 27.15 31.77 3.63
N TYR A 667 28.36 32.26 3.30
CA TYR A 667 29.01 32.03 2.02
C TYR A 667 30.41 31.42 2.22
N HIS A 668 30.61 30.21 1.70
CA HIS A 668 31.91 29.53 1.68
C HIS A 668 32.24 29.09 0.25
N GLY A 669 33.35 29.60 -0.29
CA GLY A 669 33.71 29.38 -1.70
C GLY A 669 32.74 30.06 -2.68
N VAL A 670 32.21 31.22 -2.28
CA VAL A 670 31.48 32.14 -3.15
C VAL A 670 32.26 33.45 -3.20
N THR A 671 32.64 33.88 -4.40
CA THR A 671 33.53 35.06 -4.60
C THR A 671 32.82 36.38 -4.30
N GLN A 672 31.55 36.51 -4.69
CA GLN A 672 30.71 37.68 -4.50
C GLN A 672 29.47 37.29 -3.69
N ALA A 673 29.41 37.75 -2.45
CA ALA A 673 28.22 37.58 -1.61
C ALA A 673 27.04 38.41 -2.14
N THR A 674 25.83 37.99 -1.76
CA THR A 674 24.57 38.60 -2.20
C THR A 674 23.78 39.04 -0.97
N VAL A 675 23.46 40.33 -0.83
CA VAL A 675 22.88 40.87 0.41
C VAL A 675 21.85 41.96 0.11
N ASN A 676 20.70 41.89 0.78
CA ASN A 676 19.70 42.96 0.80
C ASN A 676 18.88 42.90 2.11
N PRO A 677 18.89 43.95 2.97
CA PRO A 677 19.58 45.24 2.80
C PRO A 677 21.11 45.12 2.92
N LEU A 678 21.85 45.82 2.05
CA LEU A 678 23.31 45.91 2.10
C LEU A 678 23.73 47.04 3.06
N VAL A 679 24.60 46.73 4.03
CA VAL A 679 25.32 47.75 4.80
C VAL A 679 26.74 47.84 4.25
N ILE A 680 27.15 49.03 3.78
CA ILE A 680 28.47 49.26 3.22
C ILE A 680 29.15 50.47 3.88
N GLU A 681 30.42 50.30 4.25
CA GLU A 681 31.29 51.40 4.68
C GLU A 681 31.83 52.13 3.44
N HIS A 682 31.66 53.45 3.41
CA HIS A 682 32.29 54.33 2.43
C HIS A 682 33.27 55.26 3.12
N ASN A 683 34.54 55.18 2.72
CA ASN A 683 35.59 56.09 3.18
C ASN A 683 35.93 57.12 2.10
N GLN A 684 35.57 58.36 2.36
CA GLN A 684 35.93 59.49 1.52
C GLN A 684 37.23 60.13 2.04
N GLY A 685 38.36 59.83 1.41
CA GLY A 685 39.68 60.36 1.83
C GLY A 685 39.94 61.83 1.45
N THR A 686 39.36 62.30 0.35
CA THR A 686 39.51 63.67 -0.16
C THR A 686 38.19 64.43 -0.04
N ALA A 687 38.26 65.71 0.34
CA ALA A 687 37.06 66.51 0.55
C ALA A 687 36.28 66.68 -0.76
N ALA A 688 35.03 66.22 -0.79
CA ALA A 688 34.12 66.31 -1.92
C ALA A 688 32.69 66.55 -1.42
N ASP A 689 31.88 67.25 -2.21
CA ASP A 689 30.45 67.48 -1.95
C ASP A 689 29.56 66.34 -2.50
N VAL A 690 30.15 65.46 -3.31
CA VAL A 690 29.52 64.23 -3.82
C VAL A 690 30.37 63.03 -3.44
N TRP A 691 29.83 62.15 -2.61
CA TRP A 691 30.47 60.88 -2.29
C TRP A 691 29.77 59.79 -3.10
N VAL A 692 30.52 59.10 -3.95
CA VAL A 692 30.00 58.01 -4.79
C VAL A 692 30.20 56.69 -4.06
N VAL A 693 29.11 56.12 -3.56
CA VAL A 693 29.08 54.83 -2.86
C VAL A 693 28.69 53.74 -3.86
N ASP A 694 29.60 52.84 -4.19
CA ASP A 694 29.33 51.69 -5.06
C ASP A 694 28.85 50.50 -4.23
N THR A 695 27.74 49.87 -4.63
CA THR A 695 27.25 48.62 -4.00
C THR A 695 28.11 47.40 -4.33
N ALA A 696 29.18 47.54 -5.14
CA ALA A 696 30.24 46.56 -5.35
C ALA A 696 29.71 45.15 -5.71
N GLY A 697 28.62 45.10 -6.48
CA GLY A 697 28.01 43.85 -6.93
C GLY A 697 27.25 43.07 -5.86
N PHE A 698 27.11 43.53 -4.62
CA PHE A 698 26.43 42.76 -3.55
C PHE A 698 24.91 42.64 -3.74
N MET A 699 24.29 43.47 -4.58
CA MET A 699 22.84 43.46 -4.76
C MET A 699 22.34 42.14 -5.40
N PRO A 700 21.20 41.59 -4.93
CA PRO A 700 20.59 40.39 -5.52
C PRO A 700 20.36 40.49 -7.02
N PHE A 701 20.65 39.41 -7.73
CA PHE A 701 20.54 39.22 -9.16
C PHE A 701 21.26 40.29 -10.00
N GLY A 702 22.27 40.97 -9.42
CA GLY A 702 22.94 42.10 -10.06
C GLY A 702 22.04 43.34 -10.22
N SER A 703 21.00 43.46 -9.39
CA SER A 703 20.02 44.54 -9.48
C SER A 703 20.57 45.91 -9.07
N TRP A 704 19.75 46.94 -9.26
CA TRP A 704 20.09 48.33 -8.96
C TRP A 704 20.12 48.66 -7.46
N ALA A 705 20.77 49.76 -7.12
CA ALA A 705 20.64 50.42 -5.81
C ALA A 705 19.38 51.30 -5.82
N ARG A 706 18.25 50.80 -5.32
CA ARG A 706 16.92 51.43 -5.44
C ARG A 706 16.57 52.36 -4.30
N ASN A 707 17.06 52.10 -3.09
CA ASN A 707 16.70 52.88 -1.92
C ASN A 707 17.87 52.95 -0.91
N VAL A 708 17.90 54.00 -0.09
CA VAL A 708 18.83 54.16 1.04
C VAL A 708 18.01 54.41 2.28
N THR A 709 18.16 53.53 3.27
CA THR A 709 17.34 53.54 4.48
C THR A 709 18.07 54.09 5.71
N ALA A 710 19.41 54.14 5.66
CA ALA A 710 20.22 54.78 6.69
C ALA A 710 21.56 55.26 6.12
N VAL A 711 22.06 56.38 6.65
CA VAL A 711 23.43 56.85 6.47
C VAL A 711 23.92 57.31 7.83
N VAL A 712 24.93 56.63 8.37
CA VAL A 712 25.47 56.90 9.71
C VAL A 712 26.95 57.22 9.59
N PRO A 713 27.38 58.46 9.92
CA PRO A 713 28.78 58.81 10.02
C PRO A 713 29.52 57.94 11.03
N GLU A 714 30.71 57.50 10.66
CA GLU A 714 31.67 56.89 11.57
C GLU A 714 32.76 57.93 11.88
N ASN A 715 32.72 58.49 13.09
CA ASN A 715 33.49 59.66 13.52
C ASN A 715 33.03 60.98 12.88
N ALA A 716 33.76 62.07 13.18
CA ALA A 716 33.48 63.39 12.65
C ALA A 716 33.72 63.46 11.14
N ILE A 717 32.76 64.05 10.42
CA ILE A 717 32.90 64.44 9.01
C ILE A 717 33.58 65.80 8.98
N ASN A 718 34.67 65.96 8.23
CA ASN A 718 35.48 67.17 8.25
C ASN A 718 35.52 67.85 6.89
N ASN A 719 35.52 69.19 6.86
CA ASN A 719 35.80 69.95 5.65
C ASN A 719 37.31 69.99 5.32
N THR A 720 37.69 70.73 4.27
CA THR A 720 39.09 70.95 3.86
C THR A 720 39.96 71.62 4.93
N ALA A 721 39.36 72.44 5.80
CA ALA A 721 40.03 73.09 6.94
C ALA A 721 40.12 72.19 8.19
N ASN A 722 39.72 70.92 8.07
CA ASN A 722 39.70 69.95 9.16
C ASN A 722 38.75 70.33 10.33
N VAL A 723 37.68 71.04 10.02
CA VAL A 723 36.62 71.42 10.97
C VAL A 723 35.45 70.46 10.83
N ALA A 724 34.97 69.92 11.96
CA ALA A 724 33.85 69.02 12.02
C ALA A 724 32.56 69.67 11.47
N GLN A 725 31.85 68.90 10.64
CA GLN A 725 30.58 69.25 10.03
C GLN A 725 29.50 68.33 10.61
N TYR A 726 28.31 68.92 10.85
CA TYR A 726 27.17 68.23 11.47
C TYR A 726 25.98 68.09 10.51
N ALA A 727 26.13 68.51 9.25
CA ALA A 727 25.10 68.33 8.23
C ALA A 727 24.97 66.85 7.86
N MET A 728 23.77 66.43 7.46
CA MET A 728 23.52 65.09 6.92
C MET A 728 23.38 65.16 5.40
N PRO A 729 23.93 64.21 4.62
CA PRO A 729 23.74 64.21 3.18
C PRO A 729 22.33 63.73 2.82
N TRP A 730 21.84 64.14 1.66
CA TRP A 730 20.74 63.44 1.00
C TRP A 730 21.31 62.41 0.01
N ALA A 731 20.56 61.35 -0.27
CA ALA A 731 20.99 60.26 -1.13
C ALA A 731 20.32 60.33 -2.51
N GLN A 732 21.13 60.18 -3.56
CA GLN A 732 20.68 60.01 -4.94
C GLN A 732 20.95 58.55 -5.34
N VAL A 733 19.90 57.77 -5.54
CA VAL A 733 19.95 56.33 -5.87
C VAL A 733 20.03 56.10 -7.38
N GLU A 734 20.25 54.85 -7.80
CA GLU A 734 20.29 54.44 -9.21
C GLU A 734 21.33 55.20 -10.06
N GLN A 735 22.49 55.54 -9.47
CA GLN A 735 23.55 56.29 -10.13
C GLN A 735 24.59 55.36 -10.79
N GLY A 736 25.39 55.94 -11.69
CA GLY A 736 26.38 55.20 -12.47
C GLY A 736 25.79 54.44 -13.66
N PRO A 737 26.63 53.88 -14.54
CA PRO A 737 26.19 53.25 -15.79
C PRO A 737 25.33 51.99 -15.57
N THR A 738 25.57 51.28 -14.47
CA THR A 738 24.84 50.06 -14.06
C THR A 738 23.75 50.33 -13.02
N ARG A 739 23.54 51.60 -12.62
CA ARG A 739 22.60 52.01 -11.57
C ARG A 739 22.85 51.35 -10.20
N THR A 740 24.10 50.97 -9.95
CA THR A 740 24.54 50.31 -8.70
C THR A 740 25.17 51.29 -7.71
N PHE A 741 25.28 52.58 -8.05
CA PHE A 741 25.86 53.59 -7.17
C PHE A 741 24.79 54.40 -6.45
N VAL A 742 25.16 54.90 -5.28
CA VAL A 742 24.44 55.91 -4.51
C VAL A 742 25.35 57.13 -4.37
N ASN A 743 24.89 58.31 -4.80
CA ASN A 743 25.61 59.56 -4.52
C ASN A 743 25.07 60.16 -3.22
N LEU A 744 25.93 60.29 -2.21
CA LEU A 744 25.63 61.06 -1.01
C LEU A 744 26.06 62.51 -1.24
N ARG A 745 25.09 63.43 -1.15
CA ARG A 745 25.25 64.84 -1.51
C ARG A 745 25.31 65.70 -0.25
N TRP A 746 26.46 66.31 -0.04
CA TRP A 746 26.76 67.18 1.09
C TRP A 746 26.60 68.65 0.70
N PRO A 747 26.29 69.55 1.66
CA PRO A 747 26.16 70.97 1.37
C PRO A 747 27.50 71.66 1.03
N THR A 748 28.62 71.05 1.41
CA THR A 748 29.98 71.53 1.16
C THR A 748 30.92 70.36 0.94
N ALA A 749 32.12 70.61 0.39
CA ALA A 749 33.14 69.59 0.25
C ALA A 749 33.64 69.08 1.62
N VAL A 750 33.45 67.78 1.87
CA VAL A 750 33.81 67.11 3.13
C VAL A 750 34.45 65.74 2.90
N ARG A 751 35.17 65.24 3.91
CA ARG A 751 35.83 63.93 3.96
C ARG A 751 35.51 63.22 5.28
N GLY A 752 35.59 61.89 5.30
CA GLY A 752 35.28 61.07 6.47
C GLY A 752 34.74 59.71 6.07
N ARG A 753 34.11 59.01 7.02
CA ARG A 753 33.53 57.67 6.81
C ARG A 753 32.04 57.67 7.13
N VAL A 754 31.28 56.90 6.37
CA VAL A 754 29.86 56.62 6.63
C VAL A 754 29.57 55.14 6.42
N ASN A 755 28.64 54.59 7.20
CA ASN A 755 27.94 53.35 6.88
C ASN A 755 26.62 53.69 6.21
N ALA A 756 26.40 53.17 5.00
CA ALA A 756 25.17 53.34 4.25
C ALA A 756 24.41 52.02 4.17
N THR A 757 23.11 52.03 4.51
CA THR A 757 22.20 50.89 4.34
C THR A 757 21.40 51.07 3.05
N ILE A 758 21.79 50.33 2.02
CA ILE A 758 21.28 50.42 0.65
C ILE A 758 20.40 49.20 0.36
N ARG A 759 19.33 49.39 -0.40
CA ARG A 759 18.40 48.33 -0.80
C ARG A 759 18.28 48.21 -2.31
N CYS A 760 18.03 47.00 -2.80
CA CYS A 760 17.68 46.73 -4.20
C CYS A 760 16.19 46.88 -4.53
N ASP A 761 15.39 47.27 -3.55
CA ASP A 761 13.94 47.34 -3.63
C ASP A 761 13.39 48.55 -2.88
N ASN A 762 12.11 48.86 -3.13
CA ASN A 762 11.36 49.81 -2.32
C ASN A 762 10.46 49.04 -1.33
N PRO A 763 10.86 48.91 -0.05
CA PRO A 763 10.04 48.27 0.98
C PRO A 763 8.80 49.12 1.31
N ILE A 764 7.75 48.47 1.85
CA ILE A 764 6.50 49.13 2.32
C ILE A 764 6.62 49.54 3.77
#